data_AF-A0A4S3JIG8-F1
#
_entry.id   AF-A0A4S3JIG8-F1
#
_cell.length_a   1.000
_cell.length_b   1.000
_cell.length_c   1.000
_cell.angle_alpha   90.00
_cell.angle_beta   90.00
_cell.angle_gamma   90.00
#
_symmetry.space_group_name_H-M   'P 1'
#
loop_
_entity.id
_entity.type
_entity.pdbx_description
1 polymer ?
#
loop_
_entity_poly.entity_id
_entity_poly.type
_entity_poly.pdbx_seq_one_letter_code
_entity_poly.pdbx_strand_id
1 'polypeptide(L)'
;MAGEAIRQVTRSMDYSIRHLLIKTALVLKGSDPVELVTALKPAKLADDVDSLWYDFTIVAYQNDRWRKHCVGQVRSGPDKDHKPEQAQAYQRRVHFDSWYNALRKRGLNYGKQFRRLRDITASTLQHEAAALIQDDLSFHADYYALHPILIDNGLQLFSVAATQGIIYQMTRLCVPTAIEALYVNVNRDLTTLNALSRTTGGTMTGNSILSSGSNVILSMQGVQFTSFQSTELANSDALLASQLQWKPDIDLLPVEVQLPKGEKNVTFGQLVAKLFCGHIAEAYWKTRSSVPASEHLQRYLAWIERQYRRIQDKDPDLLPEMKEPIVHKLVMLERYQDQLLEDAQQGEQYTKSLLVVHGIADRILSSIHNILEGRINPLELLLRDDGLKRLYEDVTIFPGWNTFFTLLGHSNPTLRVLEIGAGTGGSTSIALKALTTPNGCRLYSTYTFTDISPGFLPKAKARFQSYSGIDYKVLDISRDPEAQGFELGCYDLIIASNVLHATPRISQALRNVRRLIAPGGRLLIMELCNVVPVFEFIMGVLPGWWIGEEEARKEKPTMPPQEWHNALLNAGFTGAELVRYDNEVPYQMTATMLSRPQTVHSSSHRTKIGLLYRSSVTQWGRILERELSIRGYEVYWHTLHQTPYRESQVISLLDLEGPFFEDLSSDEFSLFQTYLSKLTGGHILWVTKSLQMACEDPRFALVLGTARTIRQEMGHDMSTLEIDNLNSGAEKFVIEILEKLRTQKENRSKKPDYEFALQDGTVHVGRYAWSFLKQHAAAATKTLGPRVVDIDTHGVLETLTWALGDTVPQQMGEEDVEVDIKYVGLNFRVRVLPSMPHLYDCQVLTK
;
A
#
# COMPACT_ATOMS: atom_id res chain seq x y z
N MET A 1 40.28 23.66 -16.57
CA MET A 1 40.93 23.07 -17.77
C MET A 1 40.99 24.06 -18.93
N ALA A 2 39.90 24.34 -19.65
CA ALA A 2 39.92 25.27 -20.79
C ALA A 2 40.46 26.68 -20.42
N GLY A 3 40.02 27.23 -19.29
CA GLY A 3 40.54 28.50 -18.76
C GLY A 3 42.05 28.51 -18.45
N GLU A 4 42.57 27.39 -17.94
CA GLU A 4 44.00 27.27 -17.66
C GLU A 4 44.82 27.09 -18.95
N ALA A 5 44.29 26.34 -19.91
CA ALA A 5 44.92 26.16 -21.22
C ALA A 5 45.04 27.51 -21.96
N ILE A 6 43.99 28.34 -21.97
CA ILE A 6 44.05 29.65 -22.62
C ILE A 6 44.99 30.63 -21.89
N ARG A 7 45.06 30.55 -20.55
CA ARG A 7 46.03 31.34 -19.75
C ARG A 7 47.47 30.97 -20.10
N GLN A 8 47.78 29.68 -20.28
CA GLN A 8 49.13 29.26 -20.68
C GLN A 8 49.52 29.79 -22.07
N VAL A 9 48.57 29.88 -22.99
CA VAL A 9 48.77 30.38 -24.36
C VAL A 9 48.88 31.91 -24.40
N THR A 10 47.98 32.62 -23.72
CA THR A 10 47.82 34.09 -23.87
C THR A 10 48.36 34.90 -22.70
N ARG A 11 48.69 34.25 -21.57
CA ARG A 11 49.03 34.87 -20.27
C ARG A 11 47.91 35.72 -19.65
N SER A 12 46.69 35.72 -20.22
CA SER A 12 45.52 36.40 -19.65
C SER A 12 45.01 35.68 -18.41
N MET A 13 44.68 36.44 -17.37
CA MET A 13 44.22 35.88 -16.11
C MET A 13 42.69 35.67 -16.05
N ASP A 14 41.96 36.25 -16.99
CA ASP A 14 40.52 36.12 -17.21
C ASP A 14 40.25 35.49 -18.59
N TYR A 15 39.05 34.91 -18.74
CA TYR A 15 38.67 34.24 -19.98
C TYR A 15 37.16 34.19 -20.20
N SER A 16 36.78 34.04 -21.46
CA SER A 16 35.40 33.72 -21.89
C SER A 16 35.35 32.40 -22.61
N ILE A 17 34.28 31.65 -22.40
CA ILE A 17 33.91 30.42 -23.09
C ILE A 17 32.53 30.60 -23.73
N ARG A 18 32.34 30.07 -24.93
CA ARG A 18 31.01 29.97 -25.55
C ARG A 18 30.78 28.61 -26.18
N HIS A 19 29.50 28.26 -26.36
CA HIS A 19 29.06 26.99 -26.91
C HIS A 19 29.70 25.78 -26.22
N LEU A 20 29.81 25.83 -24.88
CA LEU A 20 30.31 24.71 -24.10
C LEU A 20 29.28 23.59 -24.11
N LEU A 21 29.69 22.41 -24.58
CA LEU A 21 28.90 21.19 -24.57
C LEU A 21 29.63 20.13 -23.75
N ILE A 22 28.94 19.60 -22.73
CA ILE A 22 29.41 18.53 -21.87
C ILE A 22 28.78 17.24 -22.38
N LYS A 23 29.58 16.40 -23.04
CA LYS A 23 29.12 15.16 -23.68
C LYS A 23 29.01 14.00 -22.70
N THR A 24 29.97 13.87 -21.80
CA THR A 24 30.06 12.73 -20.88
C THR A 24 30.81 13.15 -19.63
N ALA A 25 30.30 12.79 -18.45
CA ALA A 25 31.00 13.02 -17.20
C ALA A 25 32.24 12.12 -17.08
N LEU A 26 33.33 12.66 -16.53
CA LEU A 26 34.55 11.90 -16.22
C LEU A 26 34.42 11.29 -14.83
N VAL A 27 34.39 9.95 -14.74
CA VAL A 27 34.35 9.26 -13.43
C VAL A 27 35.77 9.05 -12.93
N LEU A 28 36.09 9.61 -11.76
CA LEU A 28 37.38 9.44 -11.07
C LEU A 28 37.28 8.28 -10.06
N LYS A 29 38.16 7.29 -10.14
CA LYS A 29 38.21 6.15 -9.23
C LYS A 29 39.33 6.35 -8.20
N GLY A 30 38.99 6.98 -7.07
CA GLY A 30 39.93 7.14 -5.95
C GLY A 30 41.22 7.87 -6.35
N SER A 31 42.37 7.22 -6.15
CA SER A 31 43.70 7.75 -6.41
C SER A 31 44.29 7.36 -7.77
N ASP A 32 43.52 6.70 -8.65
CA ASP A 32 44.01 6.29 -9.96
C ASP A 32 44.36 7.53 -10.80
N PRO A 33 45.57 7.61 -11.38
CA PRO A 33 45.93 8.72 -12.26
C PRO A 33 45.07 8.66 -13.52
N VAL A 34 44.49 9.80 -13.90
CA VAL A 34 43.70 9.94 -15.13
C VAL A 34 44.47 10.81 -16.11
N GLU A 35 44.75 10.27 -17.29
CA GLU A 35 45.38 11.02 -18.38
C GLU A 35 44.33 11.87 -19.10
N LEU A 36 44.59 13.18 -19.16
CA LEU A 36 43.73 14.19 -19.75
C LEU A 36 44.49 15.00 -20.79
N VAL A 37 43.87 15.22 -21.94
CA VAL A 37 44.41 16.09 -22.99
C VAL A 37 43.40 17.20 -23.28
N THR A 38 43.85 18.44 -23.13
CA THR A 38 43.11 19.64 -23.56
C THR A 38 43.76 20.15 -24.84
N ALA A 39 43.08 20.02 -25.97
CA ALA A 39 43.52 20.54 -27.24
C ALA A 39 42.91 21.93 -27.47
N LEU A 40 43.73 22.89 -27.91
CA LEU A 40 43.31 24.22 -28.36
C LEU A 40 43.71 24.40 -29.82
N LYS A 41 42.78 24.89 -30.65
CA LYS A 41 43.02 25.25 -32.04
C LYS A 41 42.44 26.64 -32.32
N PRO A 42 43.19 27.60 -32.88
CA PRO A 42 42.61 28.87 -33.29
C PRO A 42 41.40 28.66 -34.20
N ALA A 43 40.27 29.27 -33.87
CA ALA A 43 39.11 29.28 -34.73
C ALA A 43 39.39 30.24 -35.89
N LYS A 44 39.03 29.87 -37.12
CA LYS A 44 39.30 30.72 -38.29
C LYS A 44 38.13 31.67 -38.56
N LEU A 45 38.43 32.94 -38.81
CA LEU A 45 37.46 33.94 -39.33
C LEU A 45 37.43 33.91 -40.87
N ALA A 46 38.60 33.70 -41.48
CA ALA A 46 38.83 33.48 -42.91
C ALA A 46 40.02 32.52 -43.09
N ASP A 47 40.37 32.13 -44.32
CA ASP A 47 41.43 31.14 -44.57
C ASP A 47 42.81 31.54 -44.01
N ASP A 48 43.08 32.85 -43.93
CA ASP A 48 44.32 33.50 -43.52
C ASP A 48 44.21 34.36 -42.23
N VAL A 49 43.00 34.48 -41.64
CA VAL A 49 42.78 35.28 -40.43
C VAL A 49 42.24 34.41 -39.30
N ASP A 50 43.07 34.23 -38.27
CA ASP A 50 42.69 33.58 -37.02
C ASP A 50 41.81 34.50 -36.16
N SER A 51 40.83 33.90 -35.50
CA SER A 51 39.98 34.52 -34.48
C SER A 51 40.72 34.68 -33.16
N LEU A 52 40.24 35.59 -32.31
CA LEU A 52 40.59 35.61 -30.89
C LEU A 52 40.08 34.38 -30.13
N TRP A 53 39.14 33.63 -30.71
CA TRP A 53 38.59 32.40 -30.17
C TRP A 53 39.41 31.17 -30.58
N TYR A 54 39.51 30.22 -29.66
CA TYR A 54 40.10 28.90 -29.88
C TYR A 54 39.02 27.84 -29.69
N ASP A 55 38.86 26.95 -30.65
CA ASP A 55 38.12 25.71 -30.44
C ASP A 55 38.90 24.84 -29.45
N PHE A 56 38.25 24.44 -28.36
CA PHE A 56 38.82 23.52 -27.39
C PHE A 56 38.12 22.17 -27.39
N THR A 57 38.89 21.12 -27.12
CA THR A 57 38.37 19.78 -26.85
C THR A 57 39.11 19.20 -25.65
N ILE A 58 38.35 18.63 -24.71
CA ILE A 58 38.90 17.93 -23.55
C ILE A 58 38.59 16.44 -23.72
N VAL A 59 39.64 15.62 -23.76
CA VAL A 59 39.56 14.16 -23.85
C VAL A 59 40.28 13.50 -22.68
N ALA A 60 39.82 12.32 -22.28
CA ALA A 60 40.46 11.49 -21.27
C ALA A 60 40.65 10.06 -21.77
N TYR A 61 41.71 9.40 -21.33
CA TYR A 61 41.94 7.99 -21.61
C TYR A 61 41.24 7.13 -20.56
N GLN A 62 40.18 6.39 -20.96
CA GLN A 62 39.40 5.53 -20.07
C GLN A 62 38.99 4.23 -20.77
N ASN A 63 39.19 3.08 -20.11
CA ASN A 63 38.84 1.75 -20.62
C ASN A 63 39.44 1.49 -22.02
N ASP A 64 40.75 1.71 -22.16
CA ASP A 64 41.52 1.54 -23.39
C ASP A 64 41.06 2.37 -24.60
N ARG A 65 40.33 3.47 -24.36
CA ARG A 65 39.87 4.38 -25.42
C ARG A 65 39.91 5.84 -24.98
N TRP A 66 40.26 6.72 -25.91
CA TRP A 66 40.10 8.16 -25.75
C TRP A 66 38.62 8.54 -25.86
N ARG A 67 38.08 9.17 -24.81
CA ARG A 67 36.70 9.68 -24.81
C ARG A 67 36.69 11.20 -24.74
N LYS A 68 35.79 11.79 -25.50
CA LYS A 68 35.58 13.24 -25.55
C LYS A 68 34.57 13.66 -24.49
N HIS A 69 34.99 14.52 -23.56
CA HIS A 69 34.18 14.96 -22.43
C HIS A 69 33.54 16.32 -22.68
N CYS A 70 34.33 17.30 -23.11
CA CYS A 70 33.85 18.67 -23.33
C CYS A 70 34.37 19.22 -24.65
N VAL A 71 33.54 20.04 -25.30
CA VAL A 71 33.93 20.88 -26.45
C VAL A 71 33.36 22.28 -26.27
N GLY A 72 33.98 23.26 -26.91
CA GLY A 72 33.47 24.62 -26.97
C GLY A 72 34.51 25.55 -27.57
N GLN A 73 34.29 26.85 -27.40
CA GLN A 73 35.25 27.87 -27.80
C GLN A 73 35.70 28.68 -26.58
N VAL A 74 36.98 29.03 -26.51
CA VAL A 74 37.57 29.82 -25.42
C VAL A 74 38.41 30.97 -25.96
N ARG A 75 38.41 32.12 -25.28
CA ARG A 75 39.30 33.24 -25.56
C ARG A 75 39.81 33.89 -24.29
N SER A 76 40.90 34.64 -24.40
CA SER A 76 41.37 35.53 -23.33
C SER A 76 40.45 36.75 -23.18
N GLY A 77 40.30 37.21 -21.95
CA GLY A 77 39.56 38.42 -21.64
C GLY A 77 38.04 38.29 -21.81
N PRO A 78 37.31 39.36 -21.48
CA PRO A 78 35.86 39.38 -21.53
C PRO A 78 35.35 39.43 -22.96
N ASP A 79 34.58 38.40 -23.33
CA ASP A 79 33.28 38.50 -24.01
C ASP A 79 32.80 39.81 -24.63
N LYS A 80 32.39 40.63 -23.68
CA LYS A 80 31.50 41.76 -23.71
C LYS A 80 31.58 42.37 -22.29
N ASP A 81 30.98 43.53 -22.11
CA ASP A 81 30.89 44.13 -20.79
C ASP A 81 29.93 43.33 -19.90
N HIS A 82 30.43 42.88 -18.74
CA HIS A 82 29.66 42.18 -17.73
C HIS A 82 29.39 43.11 -16.55
N LYS A 83 28.13 43.46 -16.33
CA LYS A 83 27.73 44.33 -15.22
C LYS A 83 27.34 43.50 -14.00
N PRO A 84 27.71 43.91 -12.77
CA PRO A 84 27.22 43.26 -11.57
C PRO A 84 25.70 43.41 -11.47
N GLU A 85 25.03 42.34 -11.05
CA GLU A 85 23.65 42.42 -10.59
C GLU A 85 23.67 42.52 -9.06
N GLN A 86 22.85 43.42 -8.51
CA GLN A 86 22.76 43.56 -7.06
C GLN A 86 22.00 42.36 -6.50
N ALA A 87 22.71 41.51 -5.77
CA ALA A 87 22.08 40.37 -5.12
C ALA A 87 21.08 40.85 -4.08
N GLN A 88 19.80 40.55 -4.30
CA GLN A 88 18.72 40.79 -3.35
C GLN A 88 18.42 39.49 -2.58
N ALA A 89 18.22 39.61 -1.27
CA ALA A 89 17.70 38.50 -0.48
C ALA A 89 16.20 38.35 -0.75
N TYR A 90 15.76 37.12 -1.03
CA TYR A 90 14.35 36.82 -1.25
C TYR A 90 13.62 36.42 0.05
N GLN A 91 12.29 36.47 0.03
CA GLN A 91 11.44 36.22 1.21
C GLN A 91 11.59 34.81 1.79
N ARG A 92 11.74 33.77 0.95
CA ARG A 92 11.83 32.39 1.43
C ARG A 92 13.27 32.05 1.76
N ARG A 93 13.53 31.78 3.04
CA ARG A 93 14.82 31.21 3.49
C ARG A 93 14.86 29.71 3.27
N VAL A 94 15.99 29.22 2.78
CA VAL A 94 16.21 27.80 2.50
C VAL A 94 17.24 27.26 3.49
N HIS A 95 16.86 26.21 4.23
CA HIS A 95 17.73 25.62 5.22
C HIS A 95 18.85 24.78 4.56
N PHE A 96 20.11 25.15 4.83
CA PHE A 96 21.31 24.56 4.24
C PHE A 96 21.36 23.03 4.33
N ASP A 97 21.27 22.46 5.53
CA ASP A 97 21.41 20.99 5.70
C ASP A 97 20.25 20.23 5.07
N SER A 98 19.04 20.78 5.15
CA SER A 98 17.86 20.17 4.56
C SER A 98 18.00 20.12 3.03
N TRP A 99 18.58 21.15 2.42
CA TRP A 99 18.81 21.22 0.98
C TRP A 99 19.84 20.19 0.50
N TYR A 100 21.02 20.14 1.11
CA TYR A 100 22.04 19.17 0.73
C TYR A 100 21.64 17.74 1.04
N ASN A 101 20.86 17.50 2.10
CA ASN A 101 20.25 16.19 2.34
C ASN A 101 19.26 15.80 1.22
N ALA A 102 18.51 16.76 0.68
CA ALA A 102 17.62 16.53 -0.44
C ALA A 102 18.38 16.18 -1.74
N LEU A 103 19.48 16.89 -2.03
CA LEU A 103 20.37 16.60 -3.15
C LEU A 103 21.02 15.20 -3.01
N ARG A 104 21.49 14.85 -1.81
CA ARG A 104 22.06 13.53 -1.48
C ARG A 104 21.07 12.39 -1.73
N LYS A 105 19.81 12.56 -1.31
CA LYS A 105 18.74 11.57 -1.56
C LYS A 105 18.47 11.31 -3.05
N ARG A 106 18.88 12.24 -3.93
CA ARG A 106 18.71 12.15 -5.39
C ARG A 106 20.00 11.77 -6.11
N GLY A 107 21.06 11.40 -5.38
CA GLY A 107 22.34 10.95 -5.93
C GLY A 107 23.42 12.04 -6.05
N LEU A 108 23.13 13.31 -5.73
CA LEU A 108 24.13 14.38 -5.71
C LEU A 108 24.80 14.49 -4.33
N ASN A 109 25.84 13.69 -4.14
CA ASN A 109 26.54 13.55 -2.87
C ASN A 109 27.69 14.57 -2.73
N TYR A 110 27.36 15.85 -2.57
CA TYR A 110 28.38 16.89 -2.38
C TYR A 110 29.15 16.72 -1.06
N GLY A 111 30.48 16.59 -1.17
CA GLY A 111 31.40 16.53 -0.03
C GLY A 111 31.55 17.89 0.67
N LYS A 112 32.18 17.91 1.85
CA LYS A 112 32.29 19.11 2.72
C LYS A 112 32.81 20.35 1.97
N GLN A 113 33.79 20.18 1.09
CA GLN A 113 34.38 21.30 0.33
C GLN A 113 33.44 21.91 -0.71
N PHE A 114 32.51 21.13 -1.28
CA PHE A 114 31.55 21.59 -2.30
C PHE A 114 30.28 22.24 -1.70
N ARG A 115 30.06 22.10 -0.40
CA ARG A 115 28.88 22.62 0.31
C ARG A 115 29.12 24.03 0.85
N ARG A 116 29.31 25.04 -0.02
CA ARG A 116 29.72 26.41 0.39
C ARG A 116 28.61 27.47 0.27
N LEU A 117 27.43 27.13 -0.24
CA LEU A 117 26.26 28.02 -0.23
C LEU A 117 25.81 28.35 1.21
N ARG A 118 25.66 29.64 1.52
CA ARG A 118 25.18 30.21 2.79
C ARG A 118 24.06 31.21 2.51
N ASP A 119 23.25 31.50 3.53
CA ASP A 119 22.16 32.49 3.45
C ASP A 119 21.29 32.35 2.19
N ILE A 120 20.94 31.09 1.90
CA ILE A 120 20.21 30.73 0.69
C ILE A 120 18.78 31.28 0.80
N THR A 121 18.37 32.06 -0.21
CA THR A 121 17.02 32.59 -0.33
C THR A 121 16.45 32.34 -1.72
N ALA A 122 15.13 32.21 -1.82
CA ALA A 122 14.41 31.97 -3.07
C ALA A 122 13.16 32.84 -3.19
N SER A 123 12.82 33.24 -4.42
CA SER A 123 11.59 33.99 -4.71
C SER A 123 10.36 33.10 -4.53
N THR A 124 9.29 33.66 -3.98
CA THR A 124 8.00 32.97 -3.81
C THR A 124 7.11 33.04 -5.06
N LEU A 125 7.47 33.90 -6.02
CA LEU A 125 6.69 34.18 -7.23
C LEU A 125 7.43 33.80 -8.52
N GLN A 126 8.76 33.95 -8.53
CA GLN A 126 9.60 33.73 -9.71
C GLN A 126 10.59 32.59 -9.45
N HIS A 127 11.16 32.02 -10.51
CA HIS A 127 12.17 30.96 -10.38
C HIS A 127 13.58 31.56 -10.22
N GLU A 128 13.79 32.21 -9.09
CA GLU A 128 15.02 32.93 -8.75
C GLU A 128 15.53 32.54 -7.36
N ALA A 129 16.85 32.52 -7.21
CA ALA A 129 17.49 32.28 -5.93
C ALA A 129 18.77 33.11 -5.79
N ALA A 130 19.06 33.48 -4.54
CA ALA A 130 20.29 34.16 -4.15
C ALA A 130 20.95 33.43 -2.99
N ALA A 131 22.28 33.47 -2.93
CA ALA A 131 23.06 32.90 -1.85
C ALA A 131 24.41 33.61 -1.71
N LEU A 132 25.02 33.44 -0.54
CA LEU A 132 26.41 33.79 -0.29
C LEU A 132 27.30 32.56 -0.49
N ILE A 133 28.43 32.71 -1.17
CA ILE A 133 29.43 31.65 -1.32
C ILE A 133 30.69 32.08 -0.57
N GLN A 134 31.11 31.24 0.38
CA GLN A 134 32.35 31.50 1.13
C GLN A 134 33.56 31.01 0.34
N ASP A 135 34.44 31.95 -0.04
CA ASP A 135 35.76 31.65 -0.62
C ASP A 135 36.76 31.24 0.48
N ASP A 136 37.80 30.48 0.11
CA ASP A 136 38.80 29.91 1.02
C ASP A 136 40.20 30.17 0.45
N LEU A 137 41.10 30.73 1.28
CA LEU A 137 42.48 31.05 0.90
C LEU A 137 43.24 29.84 0.33
N SER A 138 42.91 28.64 0.80
CA SER A 138 43.53 27.39 0.32
C SER A 138 43.22 27.07 -1.15
N PHE A 139 42.17 27.67 -1.73
CA PHE A 139 41.81 27.50 -3.14
C PHE A 139 42.66 28.34 -4.10
N HIS A 140 43.43 29.28 -3.56
CA HIS A 140 44.28 30.21 -4.31
C HIS A 140 45.77 29.83 -4.24
N ALA A 141 46.10 28.65 -3.72
CA ALA A 141 47.47 28.13 -3.67
C ALA A 141 48.01 27.73 -5.06
N ASP A 142 47.12 27.51 -6.04
CA ASP A 142 47.43 27.11 -7.42
C ASP A 142 46.92 28.14 -8.46
N TYR A 143 47.49 28.11 -9.67
CA TYR A 143 47.29 29.10 -10.76
C TYR A 143 45.92 29.07 -11.48
N TYR A 144 44.78 29.04 -10.78
CA TYR A 144 43.46 29.11 -11.44
C TYR A 144 42.86 30.52 -11.38
N ALA A 145 42.13 30.94 -12.42
CA ALA A 145 41.38 32.22 -12.40
C ALA A 145 40.23 32.19 -11.37
N LEU A 146 39.51 31.07 -11.30
CA LEU A 146 38.48 30.80 -10.30
C LEU A 146 38.45 29.31 -10.00
N HIS A 147 38.36 28.96 -8.71
CA HIS A 147 38.37 27.56 -8.29
C HIS A 147 37.12 26.81 -8.79
N PRO A 148 37.23 25.57 -9.31
CA PRO A 148 36.08 24.81 -9.84
C PRO A 148 34.91 24.63 -8.87
N ILE A 149 35.19 24.56 -7.56
CA ILE A 149 34.15 24.51 -6.51
C ILE A 149 33.24 25.74 -6.55
N LEU A 150 33.80 26.93 -6.77
CA LEU A 150 33.02 28.18 -6.78
C LEU A 150 32.14 28.25 -8.03
N ILE A 151 32.65 27.78 -9.17
CA ILE A 151 31.87 27.63 -10.42
C ILE A 151 30.71 26.65 -10.19
N ASP A 152 30.98 25.50 -9.58
CA ASP A 152 29.97 24.49 -9.27
C ASP A 152 28.91 25.01 -8.28
N ASN A 153 29.29 25.83 -7.30
CA ASN A 153 28.33 26.45 -6.37
C ASN A 153 27.36 27.39 -7.09
N GLY A 154 27.83 28.11 -8.13
CA GLY A 154 26.96 28.86 -9.03
C GLY A 154 25.97 28.00 -9.81
N LEU A 155 26.37 26.76 -10.17
CA LEU A 155 25.50 25.77 -10.81
C LEU A 155 24.51 25.13 -9.83
N GLN A 156 24.93 24.85 -8.60
CA GLN A 156 24.08 24.27 -7.56
C GLN A 156 22.88 25.17 -7.22
N LEU A 157 23.04 26.50 -7.27
CA LEU A 157 21.98 27.46 -6.96
C LEU A 157 20.79 27.40 -7.94
N PHE A 158 20.98 26.90 -9.17
CA PHE A 158 19.88 26.63 -10.11
C PHE A 158 18.84 25.68 -9.54
N SER A 159 19.26 24.69 -8.72
CA SER A 159 18.33 23.75 -8.10
C SER A 159 17.35 24.45 -7.16
N VAL A 160 17.83 25.48 -6.45
CA VAL A 160 17.04 26.32 -5.55
C VAL A 160 16.10 27.21 -6.36
N ALA A 161 16.61 27.87 -7.40
CA ALA A 161 15.83 28.75 -8.25
C ALA A 161 14.68 28.00 -8.97
N ALA A 162 14.98 26.85 -9.57
CA ALA A 162 14.00 26.05 -10.31
C ALA A 162 12.85 25.54 -9.44
N THR A 163 13.11 25.31 -8.15
CA THR A 163 12.12 24.79 -7.19
C THR A 163 11.60 25.86 -6.23
N GLN A 164 11.96 27.13 -6.46
CA GLN A 164 11.62 28.25 -5.58
C GLN A 164 11.99 27.98 -4.11
N GLY A 165 13.02 27.18 -3.84
CA GLY A 165 13.43 26.79 -2.48
C GLY A 165 12.53 25.78 -1.77
N ILE A 166 11.62 25.09 -2.48
CA ILE A 166 10.73 24.06 -1.93
C ILE A 166 11.33 22.67 -2.17
N ILE A 167 11.75 22.00 -1.09
CA ILE A 167 12.44 20.71 -1.16
C ILE A 167 11.63 19.62 -1.87
N TYR A 168 10.32 19.57 -1.66
CA TYR A 168 9.47 18.52 -2.25
C TYR A 168 9.17 18.76 -3.75
N GLN A 169 9.44 19.96 -4.29
CA GLN A 169 9.35 20.23 -5.73
C GLN A 169 10.60 19.78 -6.49
N MET A 170 11.70 19.45 -5.80
CA MET A 170 12.88 18.87 -6.42
C MET A 170 12.55 17.42 -6.84
N THR A 171 11.97 17.17 -8.00
CA THR A 171 11.50 15.82 -8.36
C THR A 171 12.52 15.03 -9.19
N ARG A 172 13.56 15.69 -9.71
CA ARG A 172 14.48 15.11 -10.69
C ARG A 172 15.94 15.31 -10.28
N LEU A 173 16.80 14.38 -10.68
CA LEU A 173 18.25 14.57 -10.68
C LEU A 173 18.63 15.33 -11.96
N CYS A 174 19.32 16.46 -11.83
CA CYS A 174 19.70 17.29 -12.97
C CYS A 174 21.21 17.53 -12.98
N VAL A 175 21.84 17.41 -14.15
CA VAL A 175 23.26 17.75 -14.36
C VAL A 175 23.42 18.73 -15.52
N PRO A 176 24.41 19.63 -15.49
CA PRO A 176 24.65 20.57 -16.58
C PRO A 176 25.16 19.82 -17.83
N THR A 177 24.63 20.18 -18.99
CA THR A 177 25.00 19.57 -20.29
C THR A 177 25.43 20.58 -21.33
N ALA A 178 25.00 21.84 -21.21
CA ALA A 178 25.48 22.92 -22.07
C ALA A 178 25.56 24.25 -21.32
N ILE A 179 26.46 25.13 -21.76
CA ILE A 179 26.53 26.54 -21.35
C ILE A 179 26.75 27.38 -22.61
N GLU A 180 25.83 28.28 -22.89
CA GLU A 180 25.89 29.14 -24.09
C GLU A 180 27.08 30.11 -24.01
N ALA A 181 27.21 30.83 -22.90
CA ALA A 181 28.33 31.73 -22.65
C ALA A 181 28.72 31.72 -21.17
N LEU A 182 30.03 31.78 -20.91
CA LEU A 182 30.64 31.74 -19.60
C LEU A 182 31.80 32.74 -19.58
N TYR A 183 31.79 33.68 -18.64
CA TYR A 183 32.91 34.57 -18.37
C TYR A 183 33.45 34.34 -16.96
N VAL A 184 34.77 34.27 -16.82
CA VAL A 184 35.46 34.06 -15.54
C VAL A 184 36.56 35.11 -15.38
N ASN A 185 36.53 35.79 -14.24
CA ASN A 185 37.53 36.77 -13.82
C ASN A 185 38.23 36.31 -12.53
N VAL A 186 39.42 36.86 -12.27
CA VAL A 186 40.17 36.56 -11.05
C VAL A 186 39.47 37.18 -9.84
N ASN A 187 39.20 36.35 -8.84
CA ASN A 187 38.80 36.86 -7.53
C ASN A 187 40.03 37.26 -6.70
N ARG A 188 40.34 38.56 -6.66
CA ARG A 188 41.47 39.09 -5.85
C ARG A 188 41.06 39.48 -4.44
N ASP A 189 39.77 39.74 -4.24
CA ASP A 189 39.19 40.06 -2.95
C ASP A 189 38.70 38.75 -2.35
N LEU A 190 39.49 38.20 -1.42
CA LEU A 190 39.32 36.90 -0.77
C LEU A 190 38.12 36.88 0.21
N THR A 191 36.97 37.36 -0.25
CA THR A 191 35.73 37.62 0.49
C THR A 191 34.58 36.71 0.04
N THR A 192 33.43 36.83 0.70
CA THR A 192 32.16 36.21 0.31
C THR A 192 31.70 36.69 -1.07
N LEU A 193 31.33 35.76 -1.95
CA LEU A 193 30.73 36.06 -3.25
C LEU A 193 29.21 36.06 -3.16
N ASN A 194 28.57 37.05 -3.78
CA ASN A 194 27.12 37.05 -3.96
C ASN A 194 26.77 36.25 -5.22
N ALA A 195 25.96 35.22 -5.09
CA ALA A 195 25.46 34.41 -6.18
C ALA A 195 23.98 34.67 -6.42
N LEU A 196 23.61 34.85 -7.69
CA LEU A 196 22.24 35.00 -8.15
C LEU A 196 22.00 34.02 -9.30
N SER A 197 20.87 33.31 -9.30
CA SER A 197 20.49 32.42 -10.38
C SER A 197 19.01 32.57 -10.73
N ARG A 198 18.71 32.60 -12.03
CA ARG A 198 17.36 32.70 -12.59
C ARG A 198 17.13 31.56 -13.57
N THR A 199 15.95 30.95 -13.53
CA THR A 199 15.57 29.87 -14.45
C THR A 199 14.24 30.14 -15.16
N THR A 200 14.05 29.53 -16.33
CA THR A 200 12.85 29.70 -17.16
C THR A 200 11.85 28.55 -16.96
N GLY A 201 10.64 28.87 -16.50
CA GLY A 201 9.47 27.97 -16.55
C GLY A 201 9.66 26.61 -15.87
N GLY A 202 10.24 26.56 -14.66
CA GLY A 202 10.51 25.32 -13.93
C GLY A 202 11.56 24.38 -14.56
N THR A 203 11.98 24.63 -15.80
CA THR A 203 13.11 23.96 -16.43
C THR A 203 14.41 24.48 -15.81
N MET A 204 15.39 23.60 -15.60
CA MET A 204 16.73 24.01 -15.16
C MET A 204 17.53 24.57 -16.35
N THR A 205 17.00 25.63 -16.97
CA THR A 205 17.70 26.44 -17.96
C THR A 205 17.72 27.88 -17.49
N GLY A 206 18.86 28.57 -17.60
CA GLY A 206 18.90 30.00 -17.29
C GLY A 206 20.31 30.56 -17.04
N ASN A 207 20.37 31.59 -16.20
CA ASN A 207 21.55 32.44 -16.03
C ASN A 207 21.98 32.47 -14.57
N SER A 208 23.29 32.64 -14.34
CA SER A 208 23.86 32.78 -13.00
C SER A 208 25.02 33.76 -12.99
N ILE A 209 25.08 34.60 -11.96
CA ILE A 209 26.11 35.62 -11.79
C ILE A 209 26.68 35.48 -10.38
N LEU A 210 28.02 35.45 -10.27
CA LEU A 210 28.73 35.64 -9.01
C LEU A 210 29.49 36.96 -9.06
N SER A 211 29.33 37.77 -8.02
CA SER A 211 29.95 39.08 -7.90
C SER A 211 30.61 39.29 -6.54
N SER A 212 31.75 39.98 -6.54
CA SER A 212 32.41 40.52 -5.35
C SER A 212 32.35 42.05 -5.43
N GLY A 213 31.57 42.69 -4.55
CA GLY A 213 31.30 44.13 -4.66
C GLY A 213 30.67 44.50 -6.01
N SER A 214 31.31 45.41 -6.74
CA SER A 214 30.91 45.83 -8.10
C SER A 214 31.54 45.00 -9.23
N ASN A 215 32.34 43.98 -8.91
CA ASN A 215 33.04 43.18 -9.89
C ASN A 215 32.32 41.85 -10.17
N VAL A 216 32.10 41.54 -11.45
CA VAL A 216 31.62 40.22 -11.88
C VAL A 216 32.80 39.25 -11.91
N ILE A 217 32.70 38.18 -11.12
CA ILE A 217 33.70 37.13 -11.00
C ILE A 217 33.33 35.94 -11.90
N LEU A 218 32.05 35.61 -11.98
CA LEU A 218 31.50 34.57 -12.85
C LEU A 218 30.22 35.09 -13.49
N SER A 219 30.09 34.94 -14.80
CA SER A 219 28.80 35.08 -15.50
C SER A 219 28.56 33.85 -16.34
N MET A 220 27.39 33.23 -16.16
CA MET A 220 26.91 32.08 -16.92
C MET A 220 25.58 32.44 -17.56
N GLN A 221 25.49 32.27 -18.87
CA GLN A 221 24.30 32.53 -19.65
C GLN A 221 23.90 31.28 -20.42
N GLY A 222 22.59 31.02 -20.47
CA GLY A 222 22.04 29.88 -21.20
C GLY A 222 22.57 28.53 -20.69
N VAL A 223 22.75 28.38 -19.38
CA VAL A 223 23.10 27.09 -18.76
C VAL A 223 21.92 26.15 -18.94
N GLN A 224 22.16 24.95 -19.48
CA GLN A 224 21.15 23.92 -19.67
C GLN A 224 21.49 22.69 -18.84
N PHE A 225 20.49 22.17 -18.14
CA PHE A 225 20.59 20.92 -17.41
C PHE A 225 19.73 19.84 -18.06
N THR A 226 20.22 18.60 -18.00
CA THR A 226 19.47 17.42 -18.40
C THR A 226 19.03 16.65 -17.16
N SER A 227 17.75 16.26 -17.13
CA SER A 227 17.17 15.47 -16.05
C SER A 227 17.32 13.98 -16.30
N PHE A 228 17.75 13.24 -15.29
CA PHE A 228 17.67 11.79 -15.27
C PHE A 228 16.47 11.37 -14.42
N GLN A 229 15.59 10.55 -15.00
CA GLN A 229 14.51 9.93 -14.25
C GLN A 229 15.08 8.77 -13.43
N SER A 230 14.96 8.86 -12.11
CA SER A 230 14.85 7.67 -11.29
C SER A 230 13.39 7.24 -11.30
N THR A 231 13.11 6.01 -11.75
CA THR A 231 11.79 5.38 -11.75
C THR A 231 11.10 5.40 -10.38
N GLU A 232 11.84 5.58 -9.28
CA GLU A 232 11.29 5.71 -7.91
C GLU A 232 10.72 7.09 -7.57
N LEU A 233 11.15 8.18 -8.24
CA LEU A 233 10.79 9.56 -7.87
C LEU A 233 9.84 10.25 -8.87
N ALA A 234 9.55 9.60 -10.01
CA ALA A 234 8.54 10.06 -10.96
C ALA A 234 7.09 9.93 -10.43
N ASN A 235 6.90 9.21 -9.31
CA ASN A 235 5.65 9.24 -8.56
C ASN A 235 5.53 10.57 -7.81
N SER A 236 5.17 11.64 -8.54
CA SER A 236 4.63 12.88 -7.97
C SER A 236 3.24 12.68 -7.33
N ASP A 237 2.79 11.43 -7.19
CA ASP A 237 1.51 11.05 -6.65
C ASP A 237 1.65 10.99 -5.13
N ALA A 238 2.01 12.11 -4.52
CA ALA A 238 1.89 12.25 -3.07
C ALA A 238 0.40 12.16 -2.70
N LEU A 239 0.10 11.33 -1.71
CA LEU A 239 -1.23 11.24 -1.10
C LEU A 239 -1.51 12.52 -0.32
N LEU A 240 -1.87 13.60 -1.03
CA LEU A 240 -2.11 14.93 -0.46
C LEU A 240 -3.57 15.15 -0.04
N ALA A 241 -4.48 14.26 -0.45
CA ALA A 241 -5.89 14.31 -0.09
C ALA A 241 -6.24 13.11 0.80
N SER A 242 -7.01 13.37 1.85
CA SER A 242 -7.58 12.33 2.70
C SER A 242 -9.06 12.61 2.95
N GLN A 243 -9.84 11.54 3.06
CA GLN A 243 -11.24 11.60 3.41
C GLN A 243 -11.47 10.74 4.65
N LEU A 244 -12.16 11.28 5.65
CA LEU A 244 -12.60 10.48 6.79
C LEU A 244 -13.71 9.53 6.34
N GLN A 245 -13.47 8.23 6.48
CA GLN A 245 -14.44 7.17 6.20
C GLN A 245 -14.84 6.50 7.51
N TRP A 246 -16.15 6.45 7.75
CA TRP A 246 -16.75 5.72 8.87
C TRP A 246 -17.20 4.34 8.40
N LYS A 247 -16.83 3.29 9.13
CA LYS A 247 -17.35 1.93 8.91
C LYS A 247 -17.66 1.28 10.25
N PRO A 248 -18.56 0.28 10.28
CA PRO A 248 -18.87 -0.46 11.48
C PRO A 248 -17.62 -1.03 12.16
N ASP A 249 -17.56 -0.91 13.48
CA ASP A 249 -16.52 -1.52 14.30
C ASP A 249 -16.77 -3.03 14.41
N ILE A 250 -15.83 -3.84 13.88
CA ILE A 250 -16.01 -5.29 13.83
C ILE A 250 -16.05 -5.95 15.21
N ASP A 251 -15.53 -5.32 16.26
CA ASP A 251 -15.54 -5.91 17.60
C ASP A 251 -16.87 -5.71 18.32
N LEU A 252 -17.61 -4.67 17.94
CA LEU A 252 -18.92 -4.32 18.51
C LEU A 252 -20.09 -4.79 17.64
N LEU A 253 -19.81 -5.35 16.47
CA LEU A 253 -20.81 -5.98 15.62
C LEU A 253 -21.19 -7.39 16.12
N PRO A 254 -22.46 -7.80 15.99
CA PRO A 254 -22.86 -9.20 16.15
C PRO A 254 -22.07 -10.10 15.21
N VAL A 255 -21.65 -11.27 15.70
CA VAL A 255 -20.76 -12.18 14.96
C VAL A 255 -21.35 -12.59 13.61
N GLU A 256 -22.68 -12.69 13.52
CA GLU A 256 -23.42 -13.08 12.32
C GLU A 256 -23.31 -12.07 11.19
N VAL A 257 -23.12 -10.80 11.53
CA VAL A 257 -23.00 -9.66 10.60
C VAL A 257 -21.55 -9.51 10.12
N GLN A 258 -20.58 -9.87 10.97
CA GLN A 258 -19.17 -9.80 10.63
C GLN A 258 -18.80 -10.74 9.47
N LEU A 259 -19.47 -11.90 9.40
CA LEU A 259 -19.32 -12.87 8.32
C LEU A 259 -20.70 -13.22 7.73
N PRO A 260 -21.19 -12.42 6.77
CA PRO A 260 -22.53 -12.61 6.20
C PRO A 260 -22.63 -13.92 5.41
N LYS A 261 -23.85 -14.43 5.25
CA LYS A 261 -24.13 -15.63 4.45
C LYS A 261 -23.82 -15.34 2.97
N GLY A 262 -23.24 -16.31 2.28
CA GLY A 262 -23.07 -16.26 0.82
C GLY A 262 -24.37 -16.63 0.09
N GLU A 263 -24.37 -16.41 -1.22
CA GLU A 263 -25.38 -16.97 -2.11
C GLU A 263 -25.29 -18.49 -2.08
N LYS A 264 -26.46 -19.15 -2.06
CA LYS A 264 -26.58 -20.60 -2.03
C LYS A 264 -27.01 -21.09 -3.40
N ASN A 265 -26.45 -22.22 -3.82
CA ASN A 265 -26.78 -22.83 -5.10
C ASN A 265 -27.12 -24.31 -4.90
N VAL A 266 -28.37 -24.55 -4.52
CA VAL A 266 -28.88 -25.91 -4.27
C VAL A 266 -28.77 -26.76 -5.54
N THR A 267 -29.13 -26.21 -6.70
CA THR A 267 -29.06 -26.90 -8.00
C THR A 267 -27.66 -27.43 -8.30
N PHE A 268 -26.62 -26.59 -8.10
CA PHE A 268 -25.23 -27.02 -8.22
C PHE A 268 -24.93 -28.22 -7.32
N GLY A 269 -25.33 -28.15 -6.04
CA GLY A 269 -25.14 -29.24 -5.08
C GLY A 269 -25.82 -30.55 -5.48
N GLN A 270 -27.04 -30.48 -6.01
CA GLN A 270 -27.80 -31.62 -6.51
C GLN A 270 -27.10 -32.27 -7.71
N LEU A 271 -26.63 -31.46 -8.67
CA LEU A 271 -25.90 -31.95 -9.84
C LEU A 271 -24.57 -32.59 -9.45
N VAL A 272 -23.83 -32.00 -8.52
CA VAL A 272 -22.60 -32.60 -7.96
C VAL A 272 -22.90 -33.95 -7.31
N ALA A 273 -23.98 -34.07 -6.52
CA ALA A 273 -24.38 -35.33 -5.89
C ALA A 273 -24.67 -36.44 -6.93
N LYS A 274 -25.43 -36.12 -7.98
CA LYS A 274 -25.73 -37.03 -9.09
C LYS A 274 -24.48 -37.48 -9.82
N LEU A 275 -23.60 -36.52 -10.13
CA LEU A 275 -22.37 -36.79 -10.85
C LEU A 275 -21.44 -37.73 -10.08
N PHE A 276 -21.23 -37.47 -8.79
CA PHE A 276 -20.34 -38.29 -7.96
C PHE A 276 -20.91 -39.65 -7.62
N CYS A 277 -22.24 -39.80 -7.59
CA CYS A 277 -22.88 -41.12 -7.54
C CYS A 277 -22.44 -41.98 -8.75
N GLY A 278 -22.46 -41.40 -9.95
CA GLY A 278 -21.99 -42.05 -11.18
C GLY A 278 -20.49 -42.42 -11.14
N HIS A 279 -19.64 -41.46 -10.76
CA HIS A 279 -18.19 -41.68 -10.65
C HIS A 279 -17.82 -42.79 -9.67
N ILE A 280 -18.47 -42.84 -8.50
CA ILE A 280 -18.23 -43.89 -7.48
C ILE A 280 -18.65 -45.26 -8.00
N ALA A 281 -19.81 -45.34 -8.64
CA ALA A 281 -20.30 -46.59 -9.22
C ALA A 281 -19.35 -47.11 -10.28
N GLU A 282 -18.89 -46.25 -11.20
CA GLU A 282 -17.95 -46.66 -12.24
C GLU A 282 -16.57 -47.02 -11.67
N ALA A 283 -16.08 -46.26 -10.70
CA ALA A 283 -14.82 -46.55 -10.02
C ALA A 283 -14.85 -47.95 -9.39
N TYR A 284 -15.91 -48.30 -8.66
CA TYR A 284 -16.08 -49.63 -8.09
C TYR A 284 -15.94 -50.76 -9.13
N TRP A 285 -16.58 -50.62 -10.31
CA TRP A 285 -16.49 -51.63 -11.36
C TRP A 285 -15.09 -51.71 -11.97
N LYS A 286 -14.43 -50.58 -12.19
CA LYS A 286 -13.07 -50.51 -12.76
C LYS A 286 -11.99 -51.03 -11.81
N THR A 287 -12.21 -50.97 -10.50
CA THR A 287 -11.19 -51.32 -9.51
C THR A 287 -11.26 -52.76 -9.00
N ARG A 288 -12.27 -53.56 -9.37
CA ARG A 288 -12.47 -54.95 -8.86
C ARG A 288 -11.28 -55.88 -9.00
N SER A 289 -10.44 -55.69 -10.03
CA SER A 289 -9.24 -56.49 -10.29
C SER A 289 -7.94 -55.78 -9.92
N SER A 290 -8.00 -54.59 -9.32
CA SER A 290 -6.81 -53.80 -8.99
C SER A 290 -6.18 -54.28 -7.68
N VAL A 291 -4.85 -54.27 -7.61
CA VAL A 291 -4.10 -54.57 -6.37
C VAL A 291 -3.42 -53.29 -5.89
N PRO A 292 -3.89 -52.67 -4.77
CA PRO A 292 -3.30 -51.43 -4.31
C PRO A 292 -1.84 -51.58 -3.88
N ALA A 293 -0.96 -50.72 -4.40
CA ALA A 293 0.48 -50.77 -4.19
C ALA A 293 0.95 -50.21 -2.83
N SER A 294 0.07 -49.57 -2.06
CA SER A 294 0.41 -48.93 -0.79
C SER A 294 -0.78 -48.86 0.17
N GLU A 295 -0.52 -48.68 1.46
CA GLU A 295 -1.56 -48.69 2.51
C GLU A 295 -2.66 -47.64 2.27
N HIS A 296 -2.29 -46.40 1.90
CA HIS A 296 -3.29 -45.36 1.64
C HIS A 296 -4.18 -45.68 0.44
N LEU A 297 -3.66 -46.34 -0.60
CA LEU A 297 -4.44 -46.80 -1.75
C LEU A 297 -5.34 -47.98 -1.40
N GLN A 298 -4.95 -48.84 -0.45
CA GLN A 298 -5.83 -49.88 0.11
C GLN A 298 -7.03 -49.25 0.83
N ARG A 299 -6.77 -48.19 1.62
CA ARG A 299 -7.84 -47.42 2.29
C ARG A 299 -8.77 -46.75 1.28
N TYR A 300 -8.21 -46.16 0.23
CA TYR A 300 -9.00 -45.56 -0.86
C TYR A 300 -9.88 -46.58 -1.59
N LEU A 301 -9.34 -47.76 -1.93
CA LEU A 301 -10.13 -48.84 -2.54
C LEU A 301 -11.26 -49.30 -1.60
N ALA A 302 -10.96 -49.56 -0.33
CA ALA A 302 -11.94 -49.94 0.67
C ALA A 302 -13.04 -48.87 0.86
N TRP A 303 -12.67 -47.59 0.75
CA TRP A 303 -13.60 -46.48 0.77
C TRP A 303 -14.54 -46.48 -0.44
N ILE A 304 -14.02 -46.69 -1.66
CA ILE A 304 -14.85 -46.81 -2.88
C ILE A 304 -15.88 -47.93 -2.72
N GLU A 305 -15.44 -49.12 -2.28
CA GLU A 305 -16.34 -50.26 -2.08
C GLU A 305 -17.44 -49.95 -1.07
N ARG A 306 -17.09 -49.27 0.02
CA ARG A 306 -18.03 -48.88 1.06
C ARG A 306 -19.07 -47.90 0.53
N GLN A 307 -18.64 -46.85 -0.18
CA GLN A 307 -19.58 -45.87 -0.74
C GLN A 307 -20.50 -46.50 -1.78
N TYR A 308 -19.98 -47.39 -2.63
CA TYR A 308 -20.81 -48.11 -3.59
C TYR A 308 -21.86 -48.98 -2.89
N ARG A 309 -21.51 -49.72 -1.83
CA ARG A 309 -22.48 -50.51 -1.05
C ARG A 309 -23.57 -49.61 -0.44
N ARG A 310 -23.20 -48.46 0.14
CA ARG A 310 -24.17 -47.48 0.68
C ARG A 310 -25.17 -47.02 -0.39
N ILE A 311 -24.67 -46.70 -1.59
CA ILE A 311 -25.52 -46.30 -2.73
C ILE A 311 -26.45 -47.44 -3.14
N GLN A 312 -25.90 -48.66 -3.28
CA GLN A 312 -26.66 -49.85 -3.67
C GLN A 312 -27.77 -50.18 -2.65
N ASP A 313 -27.46 -50.10 -1.36
CA ASP A 313 -28.36 -50.41 -0.25
C ASP A 313 -29.33 -49.25 0.07
N LYS A 314 -29.19 -48.11 -0.64
CA LYS A 314 -29.97 -46.88 -0.43
C LYS A 314 -29.95 -46.42 1.02
N ASP A 315 -28.74 -46.41 1.59
CA ASP A 315 -28.47 -46.00 2.97
C ASP A 315 -29.27 -44.73 3.33
N PRO A 316 -30.04 -44.73 4.44
CA PRO A 316 -30.93 -43.64 4.81
C PRO A 316 -30.21 -42.29 4.94
N ASP A 317 -28.90 -42.27 5.23
CA ASP A 317 -28.10 -41.07 5.41
C ASP A 317 -27.59 -40.47 4.08
N LEU A 318 -27.82 -41.13 2.94
CA LEU A 318 -27.47 -40.59 1.62
C LEU A 318 -28.47 -39.53 1.16
N LEU A 319 -28.00 -38.63 0.30
CA LEU A 319 -28.85 -37.66 -0.38
C LEU A 319 -29.89 -38.34 -1.28
N PRO A 320 -31.09 -37.76 -1.47
CA PRO A 320 -32.11 -38.29 -2.38
C PRO A 320 -31.56 -38.62 -3.77
N GLU A 321 -30.73 -37.73 -4.32
CA GLU A 321 -30.12 -37.87 -5.63
C GLU A 321 -29.17 -39.07 -5.74
N MET A 322 -28.58 -39.50 -4.63
CA MET A 322 -27.70 -40.67 -4.56
C MET A 322 -28.46 -41.99 -4.34
N LYS A 323 -29.77 -41.92 -4.05
CA LYS A 323 -30.66 -43.09 -3.85
C LYS A 323 -31.46 -43.44 -5.12
N GLU A 324 -31.37 -42.60 -6.15
CA GLU A 324 -32.00 -42.86 -7.44
C GLU A 324 -31.51 -44.20 -8.02
N PRO A 325 -32.36 -44.99 -8.69
CA PRO A 325 -31.93 -46.25 -9.29
C PRO A 325 -30.76 -46.01 -10.24
N ILE A 326 -29.68 -46.79 -10.10
CA ILE A 326 -28.54 -46.75 -11.03
C ILE A 326 -29.01 -47.33 -12.37
N VAL A 327 -29.61 -46.50 -13.22
CA VAL A 327 -30.03 -46.88 -14.57
C VAL A 327 -28.76 -47.00 -15.42
N HIS A 328 -28.36 -48.25 -15.69
CA HIS A 328 -27.28 -48.71 -16.57
C HIS A 328 -26.29 -47.67 -17.19
N LYS A 329 -25.02 -47.78 -16.76
CA LYS A 329 -23.69 -47.47 -17.38
C LYS A 329 -23.62 -46.46 -18.55
N LEU A 330 -22.64 -45.56 -18.47
CA LEU A 330 -22.18 -44.59 -19.50
C LEU A 330 -23.23 -43.54 -19.90
N VAL A 331 -24.48 -43.94 -20.14
CA VAL A 331 -25.57 -43.06 -20.58
C VAL A 331 -25.86 -41.94 -19.59
N MET A 332 -25.66 -42.17 -18.28
CA MET A 332 -25.89 -41.13 -17.27
C MET A 332 -24.81 -40.04 -17.27
N LEU A 333 -23.53 -40.43 -17.34
CA LEU A 333 -22.41 -39.49 -17.38
C LEU A 333 -22.38 -38.71 -18.70
N GLU A 334 -22.63 -39.37 -19.83
CA GLU A 334 -22.73 -38.74 -21.15
C GLU A 334 -23.91 -37.76 -21.20
N ARG A 335 -25.11 -38.14 -20.73
CA ARG A 335 -26.27 -37.23 -20.69
C ARG A 335 -26.05 -36.03 -19.76
N TYR A 336 -25.41 -36.23 -18.60
CA TYR A 336 -25.08 -35.10 -17.74
C TYR A 336 -24.00 -34.21 -18.35
N GLN A 337 -23.04 -34.79 -19.07
CA GLN A 337 -22.03 -34.02 -19.78
C GLN A 337 -22.65 -33.17 -20.90
N ASP A 338 -23.58 -33.74 -21.69
CA ASP A 338 -24.34 -33.02 -22.71
C ASP A 338 -25.18 -31.89 -22.10
N GLN A 339 -25.90 -32.18 -21.01
CA GLN A 339 -26.67 -31.18 -20.27
C GLN A 339 -25.77 -30.06 -19.71
N LEU A 340 -24.60 -30.39 -19.15
CA LEU A 340 -23.64 -29.41 -18.64
C LEU A 340 -23.07 -28.52 -19.75
N LEU A 341 -22.86 -29.07 -20.94
CA LEU A 341 -22.42 -28.33 -22.12
C LEU A 341 -23.51 -27.38 -22.62
N GLU A 342 -24.77 -27.81 -22.62
CA GLU A 342 -25.93 -26.97 -22.95
C GLU A 342 -26.11 -25.83 -21.94
N ASP A 343 -26.08 -26.13 -20.64
CA ASP A 343 -26.23 -25.13 -19.57
C ASP A 343 -25.06 -24.12 -19.59
N ALA A 344 -23.83 -24.58 -19.90
CA ALA A 344 -22.66 -23.71 -20.04
C ALA A 344 -22.80 -22.73 -21.21
N GLN A 345 -23.41 -23.16 -22.32
CA GLN A 345 -23.72 -22.28 -23.46
C GLN A 345 -24.80 -21.25 -23.13
N GLN A 346 -25.69 -21.56 -22.18
CA GLN A 346 -26.70 -20.63 -21.67
C GLN A 346 -26.14 -19.63 -20.64
N GLY A 347 -24.85 -19.74 -20.28
CA GLY A 347 -24.14 -18.75 -19.46
C GLY A 347 -24.35 -18.90 -17.96
N GLU A 348 -24.82 -20.06 -17.49
CA GLU A 348 -25.04 -20.26 -16.06
C GLU A 348 -23.72 -20.36 -15.29
N GLN A 349 -23.54 -19.49 -14.30
CA GLN A 349 -22.26 -19.24 -13.62
C GLN A 349 -21.66 -20.48 -12.92
N TYR A 350 -22.49 -21.45 -12.52
CA TYR A 350 -22.06 -22.65 -11.79
C TYR A 350 -21.52 -23.77 -12.68
N THR A 351 -21.77 -23.71 -13.99
CA THR A 351 -21.39 -24.74 -14.96
C THR A 351 -19.88 -24.87 -15.08
N LYS A 352 -19.14 -23.75 -15.01
CA LYS A 352 -17.68 -23.74 -14.99
C LYS A 352 -17.14 -24.59 -13.84
N SER A 353 -17.63 -24.38 -12.62
CA SER A 353 -17.20 -25.12 -11.43
C SER A 353 -17.52 -26.61 -11.56
N LEU A 354 -18.71 -26.97 -12.06
CA LEU A 354 -19.09 -28.37 -12.34
C LEU A 354 -18.13 -29.04 -13.32
N LEU A 355 -17.79 -28.37 -14.43
CA LEU A 355 -16.86 -28.89 -15.44
C LEU A 355 -15.45 -29.13 -14.87
N VAL A 356 -14.97 -28.26 -13.98
CA VAL A 356 -13.68 -28.46 -13.31
C VAL A 356 -13.70 -29.72 -12.45
N VAL A 357 -14.71 -29.86 -11.59
CA VAL A 357 -14.81 -31.02 -10.70
C VAL A 357 -14.99 -32.31 -11.49
N HIS A 358 -15.85 -32.30 -12.51
CA HIS A 358 -16.06 -33.44 -13.42
C HIS A 358 -14.77 -33.85 -14.12
N GLY A 359 -14.06 -32.91 -14.75
CA GLY A 359 -12.85 -33.23 -15.52
C GLY A 359 -11.69 -33.74 -14.66
N ILE A 360 -11.64 -33.37 -13.38
CA ILE A 360 -10.67 -33.97 -12.44
C ILE A 360 -11.09 -35.40 -12.08
N ALA A 361 -12.36 -35.60 -11.72
CA ALA A 361 -12.88 -36.91 -11.37
C ALA A 361 -12.77 -37.92 -12.53
N ASP A 362 -13.06 -37.50 -13.75
CA ASP A 362 -12.95 -38.32 -14.96
C ASP A 362 -11.49 -38.74 -15.26
N ARG A 363 -10.53 -37.82 -15.09
CA ARG A 363 -9.09 -38.13 -15.22
C ARG A 363 -8.64 -39.19 -14.22
N ILE A 364 -9.10 -39.09 -12.97
CA ILE A 364 -8.84 -40.11 -11.94
C ILE A 364 -9.49 -41.43 -12.36
N LEU A 365 -10.77 -41.41 -12.72
CA LEU A 365 -11.52 -42.61 -13.10
C LEU A 365 -10.90 -43.34 -14.29
N SER A 366 -10.46 -42.61 -15.31
CA SER A 366 -9.77 -43.14 -16.49
C SER A 366 -8.41 -43.76 -16.16
N SER A 367 -7.76 -43.32 -15.08
CA SER A 367 -6.43 -43.77 -14.65
C SER A 367 -6.45 -44.65 -13.40
N ILE A 368 -7.62 -44.93 -12.82
CA ILE A 368 -7.77 -45.39 -11.43
C ILE A 368 -7.05 -46.71 -11.15
N HIS A 369 -7.06 -47.64 -12.11
CA HIS A 369 -6.35 -48.91 -12.01
C HIS A 369 -4.83 -48.70 -11.94
N ASN A 370 -4.29 -47.86 -12.83
CA ASN A 370 -2.86 -47.55 -12.85
C ASN A 370 -2.41 -46.74 -11.63
N ILE A 371 -3.30 -45.91 -11.05
CA ILE A 371 -3.05 -45.22 -9.78
C ILE A 371 -2.97 -46.24 -8.64
N LEU A 372 -3.95 -47.12 -8.51
CA LEU A 372 -3.99 -48.13 -7.45
C LEU A 372 -2.75 -49.03 -7.48
N GLU A 373 -2.32 -49.47 -8.66
CA GLU A 373 -1.12 -50.31 -8.81
C GLU A 373 0.20 -49.53 -8.75
N GLY A 374 0.17 -48.23 -8.45
CA GLY A 374 1.37 -47.39 -8.30
C GLY A 374 2.12 -47.09 -9.61
N ARG A 375 1.50 -47.34 -10.77
CA ARG A 375 2.09 -47.07 -12.10
C ARG A 375 2.02 -45.59 -12.49
N ILE A 376 1.07 -44.85 -11.93
CA ILE A 376 0.89 -43.40 -12.15
C ILE A 376 0.96 -42.67 -10.81
N ASN A 377 1.70 -41.55 -10.77
CA ASN A 377 1.69 -40.65 -9.62
C ASN A 377 0.40 -39.81 -9.62
N PRO A 378 -0.49 -39.96 -8.61
CA PRO A 378 -1.76 -39.24 -8.58
C PRO A 378 -1.60 -37.73 -8.42
N LEU A 379 -0.56 -37.25 -7.72
CA LEU A 379 -0.34 -35.81 -7.53
C LEU A 379 -0.01 -35.11 -8.86
N GLU A 380 0.82 -35.74 -9.69
CA GLU A 380 1.14 -35.21 -11.02
C GLU A 380 -0.13 -35.11 -11.87
N LEU A 381 -0.98 -36.14 -11.83
CA LEU A 381 -2.25 -36.17 -12.55
C LEU A 381 -3.18 -35.02 -12.13
N LEU A 382 -3.30 -34.77 -10.82
CA LEU A 382 -4.13 -33.68 -10.28
C LEU A 382 -3.59 -32.28 -10.61
N LEU A 383 -2.26 -32.14 -10.76
CA LEU A 383 -1.62 -30.87 -11.12
C LEU A 383 -1.71 -30.53 -12.62
N ARG A 384 -2.00 -31.50 -13.50
CA ARG A 384 -2.15 -31.25 -14.94
C ARG A 384 -3.26 -30.24 -15.24
N ASP A 385 -3.01 -29.37 -16.21
CA ASP A 385 -3.94 -28.33 -16.67
C ASP A 385 -4.45 -27.41 -15.55
N ASP A 386 -3.60 -27.15 -14.56
CA ASP A 386 -3.94 -26.40 -13.35
C ASP A 386 -5.11 -27.00 -12.54
N GLY A 387 -5.33 -28.32 -12.62
CA GLY A 387 -6.49 -29.01 -12.01
C GLY A 387 -6.74 -28.65 -10.55
N LEU A 388 -5.77 -28.89 -9.67
CA LEU A 388 -5.87 -28.52 -8.25
C LEU A 388 -6.08 -27.02 -8.03
N LYS A 389 -5.41 -26.18 -8.80
CA LYS A 389 -5.56 -24.72 -8.69
C LYS A 389 -6.99 -24.30 -9.03
N ARG A 390 -7.55 -24.81 -10.14
CA ARG A 390 -8.94 -24.53 -10.55
C ARG A 390 -9.94 -25.10 -9.55
N LEU A 391 -9.68 -26.27 -8.97
CA LEU A 391 -10.53 -26.81 -7.89
C LEU A 391 -10.58 -25.85 -6.69
N TYR A 392 -9.44 -25.28 -6.28
CA TYR A 392 -9.42 -24.34 -5.16
C TYR A 392 -9.91 -22.93 -5.51
N GLU A 393 -9.82 -22.49 -6.76
CA GLU A 393 -10.20 -21.12 -7.17
C GLU A 393 -11.61 -21.01 -7.74
N ASP A 394 -12.01 -21.97 -8.58
CA ASP A 394 -13.29 -21.93 -9.31
C ASP A 394 -14.42 -22.65 -8.55
N VAL A 395 -14.10 -23.56 -7.62
CA VAL A 395 -15.11 -24.40 -6.92
C VAL A 395 -15.28 -23.98 -5.46
N THR A 396 -14.23 -23.45 -4.82
CA THR A 396 -14.30 -23.03 -3.42
C THR A 396 -14.96 -21.66 -3.31
N ILE A 397 -16.00 -21.58 -2.48
CA ILE A 397 -16.73 -20.33 -2.23
C ILE A 397 -16.31 -19.79 -0.87
N PHE A 398 -16.06 -18.48 -0.80
CA PHE A 398 -15.60 -17.78 0.41
C PHE A 398 -16.70 -16.84 0.94
N PRO A 399 -17.81 -17.37 1.50
CA PRO A 399 -18.98 -16.58 1.84
C PRO A 399 -18.65 -15.55 2.92
N GLY A 400 -18.90 -14.27 2.62
CA GLY A 400 -18.74 -13.16 3.57
C GLY A 400 -17.30 -12.73 3.86
N TRP A 401 -16.28 -13.40 3.29
CA TRP A 401 -14.86 -13.09 3.55
C TRP A 401 -14.50 -11.65 3.18
N ASN A 402 -15.01 -11.13 2.06
CA ASN A 402 -14.74 -9.75 1.64
C ASN A 402 -15.19 -8.72 2.68
N THR A 403 -16.41 -8.87 3.22
CA THR A 403 -16.95 -8.01 4.27
C THR A 403 -16.12 -8.14 5.54
N PHE A 404 -15.85 -9.38 5.96
CA PHE A 404 -15.06 -9.66 7.17
C PHE A 404 -13.68 -8.98 7.13
N PHE A 405 -12.90 -9.21 6.07
CA PHE A 405 -11.57 -8.62 5.95
C PHE A 405 -11.61 -7.10 5.79
N THR A 406 -12.59 -6.56 5.06
CA THR A 406 -12.74 -5.10 4.90
C THR A 406 -13.00 -4.42 6.25
N LEU A 407 -13.91 -4.97 7.06
CA LEU A 407 -14.22 -4.43 8.38
C LEU A 407 -13.06 -4.60 9.36
N LEU A 408 -12.38 -5.75 9.31
CA LEU A 408 -11.25 -6.04 10.17
C LEU A 408 -10.05 -5.14 9.84
N GLY A 409 -9.73 -4.97 8.56
CA GLY A 409 -8.67 -4.08 8.09
C GLY A 409 -8.98 -2.61 8.33
N HIS A 410 -10.25 -2.21 8.28
CA HIS A 410 -10.65 -0.86 8.67
C HIS A 410 -10.46 -0.63 10.17
N SER A 411 -10.91 -1.59 11.00
CA SER A 411 -10.79 -1.50 12.46
C SER A 411 -9.33 -1.57 12.92
N ASN A 412 -8.47 -2.36 12.25
CA ASN A 412 -7.04 -2.42 12.50
C ASN A 412 -6.24 -2.29 11.19
N PRO A 413 -5.89 -1.07 10.74
CA PRO A 413 -5.13 -0.90 9.49
C PRO A 413 -3.67 -1.41 9.57
N THR A 414 -3.24 -1.87 10.74
CA THR A 414 -1.91 -2.43 11.00
C THR A 414 -1.94 -3.94 11.25
N LEU A 415 -2.98 -4.65 10.81
CA LEU A 415 -3.14 -6.10 10.98
C LEU A 415 -1.84 -6.88 10.70
N ARG A 416 -1.51 -7.79 11.63
CA ARG A 416 -0.53 -8.86 11.40
C ARG A 416 -1.29 -10.15 11.06
N VAL A 417 -1.28 -10.55 9.80
CA VAL A 417 -1.99 -11.73 9.30
C VAL A 417 -1.02 -12.90 9.18
N LEU A 418 -1.43 -14.09 9.62
CA LEU A 418 -0.77 -15.36 9.31
C LEU A 418 -1.76 -16.25 8.55
N GLU A 419 -1.38 -16.69 7.37
CA GLU A 419 -2.15 -17.68 6.62
C GLU A 419 -1.42 -19.02 6.64
N ILE A 420 -2.07 -20.04 7.19
CA ILE A 420 -1.57 -21.41 7.31
C ILE A 420 -2.13 -22.23 6.15
N GLY A 421 -1.26 -22.92 5.42
CA GLY A 421 -1.66 -23.76 4.28
C GLY A 421 -2.19 -22.96 3.10
N ALA A 422 -1.55 -21.82 2.81
CA ALA A 422 -2.00 -20.92 1.76
C ALA A 422 -1.89 -21.56 0.35
N GLY A 423 -1.02 -22.55 0.16
CA GLY A 423 -0.94 -23.39 -1.03
C GLY A 423 -0.83 -22.60 -2.34
N THR A 424 -1.87 -22.71 -3.17
CA THR A 424 -1.94 -22.03 -4.48
C THR A 424 -2.23 -20.52 -4.37
N GLY A 425 -2.65 -20.05 -3.19
CA GLY A 425 -2.97 -18.66 -2.91
C GLY A 425 -4.42 -18.25 -3.22
N GLY A 426 -5.36 -19.20 -3.30
CA GLY A 426 -6.78 -18.90 -3.55
C GLY A 426 -7.38 -17.99 -2.48
N SER A 427 -7.32 -18.42 -1.21
CA SER A 427 -7.71 -17.63 -0.03
C SER A 427 -6.90 -16.34 0.12
N THR A 428 -5.58 -16.41 -0.11
CA THR A 428 -4.68 -15.25 -0.12
C THR A 428 -5.15 -14.16 -1.07
N SER A 429 -5.58 -14.52 -2.28
CA SER A 429 -6.03 -13.56 -3.29
C SER A 429 -7.27 -12.79 -2.84
N ILE A 430 -8.20 -13.46 -2.15
CA ILE A 430 -9.41 -12.83 -1.60
C ILE A 430 -9.05 -11.91 -0.44
N ALA A 431 -8.21 -12.39 0.49
CA ALA A 431 -7.78 -11.62 1.65
C ALA A 431 -7.01 -10.35 1.25
N LEU A 432 -5.98 -10.47 0.41
CA LEU A 432 -5.17 -9.33 -0.03
C LEU A 432 -6.01 -8.28 -0.79
N LYS A 433 -6.94 -8.72 -1.64
CA LYS A 433 -7.84 -7.81 -2.35
C LYS A 433 -8.73 -7.02 -1.38
N ALA A 434 -9.33 -7.68 -0.39
CA ALA A 434 -10.20 -7.03 0.59
C ALA A 434 -9.42 -6.16 1.60
N LEU A 435 -8.16 -6.52 1.89
CA LEU A 435 -7.24 -5.76 2.73
C LEU A 435 -6.45 -4.68 1.97
N THR A 436 -6.90 -4.33 0.76
CA THR A 436 -6.33 -3.22 -0.03
C THR A 436 -7.43 -2.24 -0.36
N THR A 437 -7.23 -0.96 -0.07
CA THR A 437 -8.19 0.09 -0.40
C THR A 437 -8.29 0.27 -1.93
N PRO A 438 -9.36 0.88 -2.45
CA PRO A 438 -9.48 1.17 -3.89
C PRO A 438 -8.30 1.98 -4.47
N ASN A 439 -7.59 2.75 -3.64
CA ASN A 439 -6.43 3.55 -4.03
C ASN A 439 -5.10 2.80 -3.89
N GLY A 440 -5.12 1.50 -3.59
CA GLY A 440 -3.92 0.66 -3.47
C GLY A 440 -3.23 0.72 -2.10
N CYS A 441 -3.82 1.37 -1.09
CA CYS A 441 -3.25 1.37 0.26
C CYS A 441 -3.55 0.05 0.97
N ARG A 442 -2.53 -0.60 1.52
CA ARG A 442 -2.72 -1.81 2.34
C ARG A 442 -3.34 -1.48 3.72
N LEU A 443 -4.18 -2.39 4.21
CA LEU A 443 -4.82 -2.36 5.53
C LEU A 443 -4.21 -3.40 6.49
N TYR A 444 -2.94 -3.74 6.27
CA TYR A 444 -2.16 -4.66 7.09
C TYR A 444 -0.70 -4.17 7.18
N SER A 445 -0.03 -4.51 8.28
CA SER A 445 1.41 -4.26 8.45
C SER A 445 2.24 -5.38 7.83
N THR A 446 1.86 -6.63 8.09
CA THR A 446 2.49 -7.84 7.57
C THR A 446 1.44 -8.90 7.24
N TYR A 447 1.59 -9.54 6.09
CA TYR A 447 0.86 -10.74 5.70
C TYR A 447 1.84 -11.90 5.56
N THR A 448 1.84 -12.83 6.51
CA THR A 448 2.73 -14.00 6.49
C THR A 448 2.06 -15.14 5.75
N PHE A 449 2.43 -15.32 4.49
CA PHE A 449 2.03 -16.46 3.66
C PHE A 449 2.85 -17.69 4.08
N THR A 450 2.16 -18.76 4.48
CA THR A 450 2.84 -20.01 4.84
C THR A 450 2.23 -21.25 4.22
N ASP A 451 3.09 -22.23 3.96
CA ASP A 451 2.72 -23.59 3.58
C ASP A 451 3.72 -24.58 4.17
N ILE A 452 3.31 -25.84 4.36
CA ILE A 452 4.23 -26.90 4.80
C ILE A 452 5.25 -27.24 3.70
N SER A 453 4.87 -27.08 2.43
CA SER A 453 5.73 -27.33 1.29
C SER A 453 6.39 -26.03 0.79
N PRO A 454 7.74 -25.99 0.72
CA PRO A 454 8.44 -24.83 0.16
C PRO A 454 8.16 -24.63 -1.34
N GLY A 455 7.62 -25.64 -2.04
CA GLY A 455 7.39 -25.61 -3.49
C GLY A 455 6.36 -24.57 -3.94
N PHE A 456 5.46 -24.12 -3.06
CA PHE A 456 4.45 -23.10 -3.38
C PHE A 456 4.99 -21.67 -3.30
N LEU A 457 6.02 -21.43 -2.47
CA LEU A 457 6.48 -20.07 -2.15
C LEU A 457 6.97 -19.27 -3.38
N PRO A 458 7.77 -19.82 -4.33
CA PRO A 458 8.22 -19.06 -5.49
C PRO A 458 7.06 -18.61 -6.40
N LYS A 459 6.08 -19.50 -6.63
CA LYS A 459 4.89 -19.17 -7.44
C LYS A 459 4.01 -18.14 -6.74
N ALA A 460 3.83 -18.25 -5.42
CA ALA A 460 3.10 -17.27 -4.63
C ALA A 460 3.79 -15.89 -4.66
N LYS A 461 5.11 -15.84 -4.54
CA LYS A 461 5.89 -14.60 -4.64
C LYS A 461 5.76 -13.92 -6.00
N ALA A 462 5.78 -14.70 -7.09
CA ALA A 462 5.53 -14.18 -8.43
C ALA A 462 4.09 -13.67 -8.60
N ARG A 463 3.10 -14.43 -8.09
CA ARG A 463 1.68 -14.09 -8.20
C ARG A 463 1.30 -12.81 -7.45
N PHE A 464 1.83 -12.62 -6.24
CA PHE A 464 1.48 -11.50 -5.38
C PHE A 464 2.55 -10.40 -5.35
N GLN A 465 3.44 -10.35 -6.36
CA GLN A 465 4.53 -9.36 -6.43
C GLN A 465 4.04 -7.89 -6.42
N SER A 466 2.79 -7.64 -6.82
CA SER A 466 2.16 -6.31 -6.77
C SER A 466 1.78 -5.87 -5.36
N TYR A 467 1.72 -6.80 -4.40
CA TYR A 467 1.40 -6.52 -3.01
C TYR A 467 2.68 -6.42 -2.19
N SER A 468 2.75 -5.41 -1.33
CA SER A 468 3.89 -5.19 -0.43
C SER A 468 3.59 -5.69 0.99
N GLY A 469 4.63 -5.94 1.78
CA GLY A 469 4.49 -6.41 3.17
C GLY A 469 4.04 -7.86 3.30
N ILE A 470 4.33 -8.70 2.32
CA ILE A 470 4.09 -10.15 2.39
C ILE A 470 5.40 -10.85 2.74
N ASP A 471 5.35 -11.65 3.80
CA ASP A 471 6.44 -12.55 4.20
C ASP A 471 6.10 -13.97 3.76
N TYR A 472 7.02 -14.65 3.07
CA TYR A 472 6.84 -16.03 2.63
C TYR A 472 7.71 -16.96 3.48
N LYS A 473 7.09 -17.86 4.24
CA LYS A 473 7.79 -18.78 5.16
C LYS A 473 7.21 -20.18 5.10
N VAL A 474 8.02 -21.19 5.39
CA VAL A 474 7.51 -22.55 5.60
C VAL A 474 6.98 -22.66 7.02
N LEU A 475 5.82 -23.28 7.20
CA LEU A 475 5.25 -23.58 8.51
C LEU A 475 4.61 -24.96 8.51
N ASP A 476 5.13 -25.84 9.36
CA ASP A 476 4.45 -27.06 9.77
C ASP A 476 3.75 -26.79 11.11
N ILE A 477 2.42 -26.59 11.06
CA ILE A 477 1.62 -26.27 12.25
C ILE A 477 1.51 -27.46 13.23
N SER A 478 1.87 -28.68 12.81
CA SER A 478 1.91 -29.84 13.70
C SER A 478 3.11 -29.80 14.66
N ARG A 479 4.13 -29.00 14.34
CA ARG A 479 5.36 -28.83 15.12
C ARG A 479 5.37 -27.51 15.88
N ASP A 480 6.32 -27.37 16.80
CA ASP A 480 6.50 -26.14 17.57
C ASP A 480 6.77 -24.94 16.63
N PRO A 481 5.91 -23.91 16.60
CA PRO A 481 6.10 -22.78 15.71
C PRO A 481 7.27 -21.86 16.13
N GLU A 482 7.58 -21.79 17.42
CA GLU A 482 8.69 -20.96 17.92
C GLU A 482 10.03 -21.49 17.42
N ALA A 483 10.23 -22.81 17.49
CA ALA A 483 11.39 -23.50 16.93
C ALA A 483 11.52 -23.34 15.40
N GLN A 484 10.45 -22.96 14.71
CA GLN A 484 10.43 -22.65 13.27
C GLN A 484 10.67 -21.17 12.97
N GLY A 485 10.93 -20.33 13.98
CA GLY A 485 11.24 -18.91 13.83
C GLY A 485 10.01 -18.00 13.75
N PHE A 486 8.86 -18.45 14.26
CA PHE A 486 7.66 -17.63 14.35
C PHE A 486 7.57 -16.96 15.73
N GLU A 487 7.28 -15.65 15.72
CA GLU A 487 7.00 -14.89 16.92
C GLU A 487 5.63 -15.29 17.49
N LEU A 488 5.57 -15.59 18.78
CA LEU A 488 4.36 -16.02 19.48
C LEU A 488 3.47 -14.82 19.86
N GLY A 489 2.16 -15.05 19.95
CA GLY A 489 1.19 -14.07 20.46
C GLY A 489 1.12 -12.76 19.70
N CYS A 490 1.49 -12.75 18.41
CA CYS A 490 1.69 -11.52 17.65
C CYS A 490 0.76 -11.37 16.43
N TYR A 491 0.04 -12.42 16.05
CA TYR A 491 -0.85 -12.39 14.88
C TYR A 491 -2.28 -11.99 15.26
N ASP A 492 -2.77 -10.90 14.68
CA ASP A 492 -4.12 -10.39 14.89
C ASP A 492 -5.19 -11.23 14.19
N LEU A 493 -4.81 -11.84 13.08
CA LEU A 493 -5.66 -12.72 12.29
C LEU A 493 -4.85 -13.95 11.89
N ILE A 494 -5.39 -15.13 12.18
CA ILE A 494 -4.90 -16.38 11.60
C ILE A 494 -5.97 -16.92 10.66
N ILE A 495 -5.58 -17.21 9.42
CA ILE A 495 -6.42 -17.84 8.41
C ILE A 495 -5.93 -19.28 8.23
N ALA A 496 -6.83 -20.25 8.35
CA ALA A 496 -6.55 -21.65 8.05
C ALA A 496 -7.60 -22.16 7.07
N SER A 497 -7.19 -22.35 5.80
CA SER A 497 -8.09 -22.72 4.71
C SER A 497 -7.76 -24.12 4.21
N ASN A 498 -8.60 -25.11 4.55
CA ASN A 498 -8.49 -26.52 4.17
C ASN A 498 -7.08 -27.10 4.45
N VAL A 499 -6.56 -26.88 5.65
CA VAL A 499 -5.19 -27.27 6.04
C VAL A 499 -5.12 -28.04 7.35
N LEU A 500 -5.99 -27.75 8.30
CA LEU A 500 -5.90 -28.34 9.64
C LEU A 500 -6.30 -29.81 9.62
N HIS A 501 -7.21 -30.21 8.72
CA HIS A 501 -7.51 -31.62 8.47
C HIS A 501 -6.28 -32.42 7.99
N ALA A 502 -5.36 -31.76 7.28
CA ALA A 502 -4.11 -32.31 6.79
C ALA A 502 -3.00 -32.28 7.85
N THR A 503 -3.37 -32.47 9.13
CA THR A 503 -2.42 -32.63 10.24
C THR A 503 -2.67 -33.97 10.97
N PRO A 504 -1.62 -34.61 11.51
CA PRO A 504 -1.78 -35.86 12.24
C PRO A 504 -2.72 -35.74 13.44
N ARG A 505 -2.64 -34.62 14.16
CA ARG A 505 -3.46 -34.32 15.35
C ARG A 505 -3.95 -32.88 15.36
N ILE A 506 -5.26 -32.69 15.17
CA ILE A 506 -5.88 -31.36 15.14
C ILE A 506 -5.75 -30.65 16.48
N SER A 507 -5.91 -31.38 17.58
CA SER A 507 -5.72 -30.85 18.94
C SER A 507 -4.32 -30.26 19.18
N GLN A 508 -3.28 -30.83 18.56
CA GLN A 508 -1.92 -30.28 18.65
C GLN A 508 -1.77 -29.03 17.75
N ALA A 509 -2.26 -29.10 16.51
CA ALA A 509 -2.24 -27.98 15.60
C ALA A 509 -2.95 -26.75 16.19
N LEU A 510 -4.17 -26.91 16.74
CA LEU A 510 -4.92 -25.82 17.37
C LEU A 510 -4.19 -25.23 18.59
N ARG A 511 -3.50 -26.05 19.40
CA ARG A 511 -2.66 -25.54 20.50
C ARG A 511 -1.49 -24.70 20.00
N ASN A 512 -0.88 -25.06 18.88
CA ASN A 512 0.16 -24.26 18.25
C ASN A 512 -0.41 -22.96 17.66
N VAL A 513 -1.58 -23.01 17.01
CA VAL A 513 -2.32 -21.82 16.55
C VAL A 513 -2.62 -20.89 17.72
N ARG A 514 -3.04 -21.42 18.88
CA ARG A 514 -3.32 -20.64 20.10
C ARG A 514 -2.09 -19.89 20.63
N ARG A 515 -0.89 -20.45 20.45
CA ARG A 515 0.37 -19.79 20.84
C ARG A 515 0.76 -18.66 19.88
N LEU A 516 0.36 -18.73 18.62
CA LEU A 516 0.69 -17.73 17.59
C LEU A 516 -0.25 -16.52 17.64
N ILE A 517 -1.54 -16.74 17.93
CA ILE A 517 -2.55 -15.69 17.89
C ILE A 517 -2.39 -14.69 19.05
N ALA A 518 -2.50 -13.41 18.73
CA ALA A 518 -2.42 -12.33 19.70
C ALA A 518 -3.64 -12.31 20.64
N PRO A 519 -3.51 -11.75 21.86
CA PRO A 519 -4.67 -11.42 22.69
C PRO A 519 -5.66 -10.53 21.92
N GLY A 520 -6.92 -10.95 21.86
CA GLY A 520 -7.96 -10.28 21.07
C GLY A 520 -7.88 -10.52 19.56
N GLY A 521 -7.00 -11.41 19.08
CA GLY A 521 -6.93 -11.83 17.68
C GLY A 521 -8.11 -12.70 17.26
N ARG A 522 -8.22 -12.99 15.96
CA ARG A 522 -9.29 -13.83 15.38
C ARG A 522 -8.72 -15.00 14.60
N LEU A 523 -9.34 -16.17 14.75
CA LEU A 523 -9.04 -17.37 13.98
C LEU A 523 -10.19 -17.62 13.00
N LEU A 524 -9.89 -17.53 11.71
CA LEU A 524 -10.81 -17.85 10.63
C LEU A 524 -10.42 -19.21 10.04
N ILE A 525 -11.28 -20.21 10.27
CA ILE A 525 -11.09 -21.57 9.76
C ILE A 525 -12.07 -21.78 8.64
N MET A 526 -11.63 -22.32 7.51
CA MET A 526 -12.53 -22.88 6.49
C MET A 526 -12.08 -24.29 6.23
N GLU A 527 -12.95 -25.25 6.49
CA GLU A 527 -12.62 -26.67 6.40
C GLU A 527 -13.69 -27.45 5.66
N LEU A 528 -13.28 -28.60 5.12
CA LEU A 528 -14.18 -29.51 4.40
C LEU A 528 -15.27 -30.04 5.34
N CYS A 529 -16.53 -29.93 4.89
CA CYS A 529 -17.73 -30.31 5.63
C CYS A 529 -18.78 -30.97 4.70
N ASN A 530 -18.31 -31.69 3.69
CA ASN A 530 -19.11 -32.19 2.59
C ASN A 530 -19.92 -33.45 2.96
N VAL A 531 -21.18 -33.50 2.53
CA VAL A 531 -22.00 -34.73 2.55
C VAL A 531 -21.79 -35.52 1.26
N VAL A 532 -21.70 -34.82 0.12
CA VAL A 532 -21.34 -35.44 -1.16
C VAL A 532 -19.83 -35.72 -1.16
N PRO A 533 -19.39 -36.96 -1.43
CA PRO A 533 -17.99 -37.37 -1.34
C PRO A 533 -17.06 -36.87 -2.47
N VAL A 534 -17.15 -35.58 -2.82
CA VAL A 534 -16.37 -34.96 -3.91
C VAL A 534 -14.87 -35.02 -3.61
N PHE A 535 -14.48 -34.48 -2.45
CA PHE A 535 -13.06 -34.37 -2.09
C PHE A 535 -12.48 -35.73 -1.67
N GLU A 536 -13.26 -36.61 -1.05
CA GLU A 536 -12.83 -37.99 -0.77
C GLU A 536 -12.50 -38.74 -2.06
N PHE A 537 -13.33 -38.58 -3.10
CA PHE A 537 -13.08 -39.22 -4.39
C PHE A 537 -11.83 -38.64 -5.06
N ILE A 538 -11.68 -37.31 -5.07
CA ILE A 538 -10.58 -36.63 -5.77
C ILE A 538 -9.25 -36.73 -5.02
N MET A 539 -9.25 -36.48 -3.72
CA MET A 539 -8.05 -36.37 -2.88
C MET A 539 -7.69 -37.69 -2.20
N GLY A 540 -8.61 -38.66 -2.09
CA GLY A 540 -8.36 -39.95 -1.45
C GLY A 540 -7.27 -40.78 -2.12
N VAL A 541 -6.91 -40.48 -3.37
CA VAL A 541 -5.75 -41.07 -4.04
C VAL A 541 -4.41 -40.59 -3.47
N LEU A 542 -4.38 -39.52 -2.67
CA LEU A 542 -3.17 -38.95 -2.09
C LEU A 542 -2.90 -39.51 -0.70
N PRO A 543 -1.63 -39.78 -0.34
CA PRO A 543 -1.30 -40.25 1.01
C PRO A 543 -1.65 -39.24 2.10
N GLY A 544 -1.53 -37.93 1.79
CA GLY A 544 -1.84 -36.83 2.71
C GLY A 544 -3.30 -36.77 3.17
N TRP A 545 -4.23 -37.43 2.47
CA TRP A 545 -5.64 -37.50 2.85
C TRP A 545 -5.88 -38.40 4.08
N TRP A 546 -4.98 -39.35 4.34
CA TRP A 546 -5.19 -40.44 5.31
C TRP A 546 -4.31 -40.32 6.58
N ILE A 547 -3.80 -39.13 6.86
CA ILE A 547 -2.79 -38.89 7.92
C ILE A 547 -3.37 -38.69 9.33
N GLY A 548 -4.70 -38.61 9.47
CA GLY A 548 -5.34 -38.40 10.77
C GLY A 548 -5.10 -39.57 11.73
N GLU A 549 -4.59 -39.27 12.93
CA GLU A 549 -4.33 -40.27 13.98
C GLU A 549 -5.53 -40.48 14.92
N GLU A 550 -6.41 -39.48 15.03
CA GLU A 550 -7.60 -39.53 15.87
C GLU A 550 -8.61 -40.56 15.32
N GLU A 551 -9.25 -41.34 16.19
CA GLU A 551 -10.13 -42.44 15.78
C GLU A 551 -11.23 -41.99 14.80
N ALA A 552 -11.87 -40.85 15.10
CA ALA A 552 -12.90 -40.23 14.26
C ALA A 552 -12.41 -39.86 12.85
N ARG A 553 -11.09 -39.76 12.64
CA ARG A 553 -10.46 -39.35 11.38
C ARG A 553 -9.73 -40.49 10.64
N LYS A 554 -9.78 -41.71 11.16
CA LYS A 554 -9.14 -42.86 10.49
C LYS A 554 -9.78 -43.22 9.15
N GLU A 555 -11.09 -43.00 9.03
CA GLU A 555 -11.86 -43.37 7.83
C GLU A 555 -12.12 -42.19 6.88
N LYS A 556 -11.98 -40.95 7.34
CA LYS A 556 -12.06 -39.71 6.55
C LYS A 556 -11.34 -38.57 7.29
N PRO A 557 -10.75 -37.58 6.60
CA PRO A 557 -10.05 -36.49 7.28
C PRO A 557 -10.99 -35.43 7.87
N THR A 558 -12.25 -35.40 7.45
CA THR A 558 -13.21 -34.34 7.78
C THR A 558 -13.89 -34.58 9.13
N MET A 559 -14.16 -33.49 9.85
CA MET A 559 -14.91 -33.50 11.12
C MET A 559 -16.10 -32.54 11.03
N PRO A 560 -17.26 -32.89 11.63
CA PRO A 560 -18.41 -31.99 11.67
C PRO A 560 -18.11 -30.73 12.51
N PRO A 561 -18.80 -29.60 12.28
CA PRO A 561 -18.56 -28.35 13.00
C PRO A 561 -18.67 -28.46 14.53
N GLN A 562 -19.49 -29.39 15.04
CA GLN A 562 -19.60 -29.62 16.49
C GLN A 562 -18.31 -30.20 17.10
N GLU A 563 -17.61 -31.07 16.37
CA GLU A 563 -16.32 -31.61 16.82
C GLU A 563 -15.24 -30.53 16.76
N TRP A 564 -15.27 -29.67 15.72
CA TRP A 564 -14.43 -28.48 15.66
C TRP A 564 -14.66 -27.53 16.83
N HIS A 565 -15.93 -27.28 17.19
CA HIS A 565 -16.28 -26.45 18.34
C HIS A 565 -15.63 -27.00 19.63
N ASN A 566 -15.76 -28.30 19.90
CA ASN A 566 -15.15 -28.93 21.06
C ASN A 566 -13.62 -28.89 21.03
N ALA A 567 -13.01 -29.13 19.87
CA ALA A 567 -11.55 -29.07 19.70
C ALA A 567 -11.00 -27.65 19.94
N LEU A 568 -11.72 -26.62 19.49
CA LEU A 568 -11.39 -25.22 19.72
C LEU A 568 -11.46 -24.85 21.20
N LEU A 569 -12.53 -25.24 21.90
CA LEU A 569 -12.66 -25.03 23.34
C LEU A 569 -11.49 -25.66 24.11
N ASN A 570 -11.17 -26.93 23.79
CA ASN A 570 -10.07 -27.66 24.43
C ASN A 570 -8.69 -27.04 24.15
N ALA A 571 -8.54 -26.31 23.03
CA ALA A 571 -7.32 -25.61 22.67
C ALA A 571 -7.23 -24.18 23.26
N GLY A 572 -8.19 -23.74 24.05
CA GLY A 572 -8.19 -22.41 24.70
C GLY A 572 -8.75 -21.29 23.82
N PHE A 573 -9.67 -21.61 22.91
CA PHE A 573 -10.49 -20.67 22.15
C PHE A 573 -11.93 -20.63 22.68
N THR A 574 -12.76 -19.71 22.15
CA THR A 574 -14.18 -19.56 22.47
C THR A 574 -15.10 -20.60 21.81
N GLY A 575 -14.52 -21.61 21.14
CA GLY A 575 -15.27 -22.54 20.28
C GLY A 575 -15.58 -21.93 18.91
N ALA A 576 -16.39 -22.61 18.10
CA ALA A 576 -16.91 -22.03 16.87
C ALA A 576 -18.06 -21.07 17.20
N GLU A 577 -17.76 -19.77 17.32
CA GLU A 577 -18.74 -18.71 17.63
C GLU A 577 -19.76 -18.54 16.50
N LEU A 578 -19.34 -18.86 15.28
CA LEU A 578 -20.16 -18.82 14.09
C LEU A 578 -19.77 -19.96 13.15
N VAL A 579 -20.77 -20.54 12.49
CA VAL A 579 -20.58 -21.46 11.37
C VAL A 579 -21.30 -20.89 10.13
N ARG A 580 -20.61 -20.90 9.00
CA ARG A 580 -21.13 -20.50 7.69
C ARG A 580 -20.83 -21.59 6.68
N TYR A 581 -21.88 -22.21 6.17
CA TYR A 581 -21.78 -23.12 5.05
C TYR A 581 -21.72 -22.35 3.74
N ASP A 582 -21.01 -22.90 2.77
CA ASP A 582 -20.96 -22.40 1.39
C ASP A 582 -22.24 -22.71 0.59
N ASN A 583 -23.07 -23.64 1.06
CA ASN A 583 -24.36 -23.97 0.45
C ASN A 583 -25.43 -24.33 1.50
N GLU A 584 -26.67 -24.60 1.07
CA GLU A 584 -27.69 -25.17 1.96
C GLU A 584 -27.28 -26.55 2.45
N VAL A 585 -27.60 -26.89 3.69
CA VAL A 585 -27.48 -28.26 4.19
C VAL A 585 -28.57 -29.11 3.52
N PRO A 586 -28.26 -30.30 2.98
CA PRO A 586 -27.01 -31.07 3.10
C PRO A 586 -26.00 -30.93 1.92
N TYR A 587 -26.12 -29.91 1.08
CA TYR A 587 -25.32 -29.70 -0.14
C TYR A 587 -24.04 -28.87 0.06
N GLN A 588 -23.70 -28.51 1.30
CA GLN A 588 -22.47 -27.79 1.61
C GLN A 588 -21.23 -28.63 1.28
N MET A 589 -20.14 -27.98 0.87
CA MET A 589 -18.82 -28.61 0.73
C MET A 589 -17.86 -28.18 1.83
N THR A 590 -17.99 -26.95 2.30
CA THR A 590 -17.11 -26.35 3.31
C THR A 590 -17.90 -25.67 4.42
N ALA A 591 -17.29 -25.57 5.58
CA ALA A 591 -17.77 -24.77 6.70
C ALA A 591 -16.69 -23.75 7.07
N THR A 592 -17.03 -22.47 6.98
CA THR A 592 -16.24 -21.38 7.57
C THR A 592 -16.66 -21.19 9.03
N MET A 593 -15.69 -21.18 9.93
CA MET A 593 -15.86 -21.01 11.37
C MET A 593 -15.02 -19.84 11.86
N LEU A 594 -15.61 -19.04 12.74
CA LEU A 594 -14.91 -17.95 13.42
C LEU A 594 -14.71 -18.33 14.89
N SER A 595 -13.52 -18.05 15.41
CA SER A 595 -13.18 -18.26 16.81
C SER A 595 -12.23 -17.18 17.32
N ARG A 596 -12.18 -17.01 18.64
CA ARG A 596 -11.28 -16.06 19.32
C ARG A 596 -10.53 -16.77 20.44
N PRO A 597 -9.30 -16.32 20.79
CA PRO A 597 -8.61 -16.84 21.96
C PRO A 597 -9.44 -16.53 23.21
N GLN A 598 -9.62 -17.50 24.10
CA GLN A 598 -10.33 -17.29 25.34
C GLN A 598 -9.60 -16.24 26.18
N THR A 599 -10.31 -15.20 26.62
CA THR A 599 -9.79 -14.17 27.51
C THR A 599 -9.85 -14.65 28.95
N VAL A 600 -8.71 -14.69 29.63
CA VAL A 600 -8.67 -14.88 31.08
C VAL A 600 -8.95 -13.53 31.71
N HIS A 601 -10.20 -13.28 32.07
CA HIS A 601 -10.54 -12.09 32.86
C HIS A 601 -9.85 -12.23 34.22
N SER A 602 -8.86 -11.39 34.52
CA SER A 602 -8.32 -11.29 35.87
C SER A 602 -9.42 -10.68 36.75
N SER A 603 -10.17 -11.54 37.42
CA SER A 603 -11.16 -11.15 38.42
C SER A 603 -10.44 -10.60 39.64
N SER A 604 -10.12 -9.31 39.66
CA SER A 604 -9.90 -8.60 40.93
C SER A 604 -10.11 -7.11 40.73
N HIS A 605 -10.93 -6.53 41.62
CA HIS A 605 -11.33 -5.11 41.77
C HIS A 605 -12.59 -4.69 41.00
N ARG A 606 -13.63 -4.32 41.76
CA ARG A 606 -14.76 -3.51 41.27
C ARG A 606 -14.19 -2.23 40.69
N THR A 607 -14.31 -2.05 39.39
CA THR A 607 -13.82 -0.84 38.70
C THR A 607 -14.80 0.29 38.99
N LYS A 608 -14.26 1.45 39.44
CA LYS A 608 -15.07 2.65 39.73
C LYS A 608 -15.27 3.48 38.47
N ILE A 609 -16.52 3.89 38.21
CA ILE A 609 -16.89 4.75 37.08
C ILE A 609 -17.52 6.04 37.61
N GLY A 610 -16.98 7.18 37.19
CA GLY A 610 -17.55 8.49 37.50
C GLY A 610 -18.46 8.98 36.37
N LEU A 611 -19.70 9.33 36.69
CA LEU A 611 -20.62 9.98 35.77
C LEU A 611 -20.57 11.51 35.99
N LEU A 612 -19.97 12.21 35.03
CA LEU A 612 -19.76 13.66 35.10
C LEU A 612 -20.96 14.39 34.49
N TYR A 613 -21.56 15.29 35.27
CA TYR A 613 -22.69 16.13 34.86
C TYR A 613 -22.44 17.61 35.22
N ARG A 614 -23.24 18.52 34.66
CA ARG A 614 -23.10 19.98 34.85
C ARG A 614 -23.93 20.44 36.05
N SER A 615 -25.25 20.34 35.95
CA SER A 615 -26.19 20.91 36.94
C SER A 615 -27.24 19.89 37.41
N SER A 616 -27.74 19.06 36.51
CA SER A 616 -28.85 18.14 36.76
C SER A 616 -28.57 16.74 36.21
N VAL A 617 -28.94 15.71 36.98
CA VAL A 617 -28.82 14.32 36.53
C VAL A 617 -30.00 13.99 35.62
N THR A 618 -29.72 13.70 34.34
CA THR A 618 -30.74 13.37 33.35
C THR A 618 -31.36 11.98 33.58
N GLN A 619 -32.58 11.75 33.11
CA GLN A 619 -33.24 10.44 33.19
C GLN A 619 -32.43 9.36 32.48
N TRP A 620 -31.88 9.66 31.30
CA TRP A 620 -31.04 8.73 30.56
C TRP A 620 -29.75 8.39 31.31
N GLY A 621 -29.13 9.37 31.96
CA GLY A 621 -27.98 9.14 32.83
C GLY A 621 -28.25 8.16 33.99
N ARG A 622 -29.47 8.19 34.57
CA ARG A 622 -29.90 7.20 35.59
C ARG A 622 -30.05 5.78 35.03
N ILE A 623 -30.49 5.66 33.78
CA ILE A 623 -30.58 4.36 33.10
C ILE A 623 -29.17 3.78 32.92
N LEU A 624 -28.21 4.60 32.46
CA LEU A 624 -26.81 4.20 32.34
C LEU A 624 -26.19 3.78 33.69
N GLU A 625 -26.43 4.54 34.76
CA GLU A 625 -26.00 4.19 36.14
C GLU A 625 -26.49 2.79 36.54
N ARG A 626 -27.77 2.49 36.28
CA ARG A 626 -28.37 1.18 36.59
C ARG A 626 -27.71 0.06 35.80
N GLU A 627 -27.51 0.24 34.49
CA GLU A 627 -26.92 -0.78 33.62
C GLU A 627 -25.45 -1.06 33.93
N LEU A 628 -24.69 -0.03 34.30
CA LEU A 628 -23.33 -0.17 34.82
C LEU A 628 -23.31 -0.94 36.15
N SER A 629 -24.22 -0.60 37.06
CA SER A 629 -24.32 -1.28 38.36
C SER A 629 -24.69 -2.76 38.22
N ILE A 630 -25.57 -3.10 37.27
CA ILE A 630 -25.94 -4.49 36.95
C ILE A 630 -24.73 -5.29 36.45
N ARG A 631 -23.84 -4.67 35.67
CA ARG A 631 -22.57 -5.27 35.22
C ARG A 631 -21.47 -5.30 36.29
N GLY A 632 -21.77 -4.84 37.51
CA GLY A 632 -20.87 -4.95 38.67
C GLY A 632 -19.89 -3.78 38.85
N TYR A 633 -20.07 -2.69 38.11
CA TYR A 633 -19.29 -1.47 38.30
C TYR A 633 -19.75 -0.69 39.53
N GLU A 634 -18.82 -0.02 40.22
CA GLU A 634 -19.16 0.95 41.27
C GLU A 634 -19.30 2.34 40.66
N VAL A 635 -20.52 2.85 40.59
CA VAL A 635 -20.84 4.11 39.91
C VAL A 635 -20.99 5.24 40.92
N TYR A 636 -20.44 6.40 40.61
CA TYR A 636 -20.65 7.62 41.39
C TYR A 636 -20.89 8.83 40.48
N TRP A 637 -21.68 9.79 40.96
CA TRP A 637 -21.96 11.04 40.25
C TRP A 637 -21.05 12.16 40.77
N HIS A 638 -20.53 12.99 39.87
CA HIS A 638 -19.73 14.15 40.25
C HIS A 638 -19.82 15.30 39.24
N THR A 639 -19.46 16.51 39.67
CA THR A 639 -19.35 17.71 38.83
C THR A 639 -17.90 18.12 38.63
N LEU A 640 -17.65 19.12 37.77
CA LEU A 640 -16.31 19.69 37.55
C LEU A 640 -15.68 20.31 38.83
N HIS A 641 -16.49 20.63 39.85
CA HIS A 641 -16.01 21.13 41.14
C HIS A 641 -15.35 20.05 42.01
N GLN A 642 -15.67 18.78 41.75
CA GLN A 642 -15.20 17.64 42.52
C GLN A 642 -13.99 17.01 41.86
N THR A 643 -13.14 16.38 42.67
CA THR A 643 -11.93 15.72 42.18
C THR A 643 -12.25 14.27 41.84
N PRO A 644 -11.98 13.80 40.61
CA PRO A 644 -12.20 12.41 40.24
C PRO A 644 -11.23 11.49 41.00
N TYR A 645 -11.59 10.23 41.20
CA TYR A 645 -10.65 9.26 41.77
C TYR A 645 -9.46 9.05 40.82
N ARG A 646 -8.28 8.76 41.38
CA ARG A 646 -7.09 8.40 40.59
C ARG A 646 -7.39 7.19 39.70
N GLU A 647 -6.92 7.25 38.46
CA GLU A 647 -7.08 6.18 37.46
C GLU A 647 -8.54 5.79 37.18
N SER A 648 -9.52 6.63 37.56
CA SER A 648 -10.93 6.35 37.30
C SER A 648 -11.27 6.53 35.82
N GLN A 649 -12.24 5.73 35.37
CA GLN A 649 -12.90 5.95 34.10
C GLN A 649 -14.08 6.89 34.33
N VAL A 650 -14.14 7.96 33.54
CA VAL A 650 -15.16 9.00 33.63
C VAL A 650 -15.99 8.98 32.36
N ILE A 651 -17.31 8.94 32.50
CA ILE A 651 -18.23 9.16 31.39
C ILE A 651 -18.76 10.59 31.54
N SER A 652 -18.41 11.46 30.60
CA SER A 652 -18.92 12.83 30.56
C SER A 652 -20.28 12.86 29.88
N LEU A 653 -21.27 13.35 30.63
CA LEU A 653 -22.65 13.56 30.20
C LEU A 653 -22.98 15.05 30.11
N LEU A 654 -21.97 15.92 30.07
CA LEU A 654 -22.13 17.38 30.04
C LEU A 654 -22.95 17.85 28.83
N ASP A 655 -22.76 17.22 27.68
CA ASP A 655 -23.52 17.55 26.46
C ASP A 655 -24.97 17.09 26.50
N LEU A 656 -25.37 16.24 27.47
CA LEU A 656 -26.78 15.89 27.64
C LEU A 656 -27.62 17.06 28.20
N GLU A 657 -26.97 18.07 28.77
CA GLU A 657 -27.62 19.28 29.29
C GLU A 657 -27.57 20.46 28.29
N GLY A 658 -26.96 20.28 27.11
CA GLY A 658 -26.77 21.31 26.07
C GLY A 658 -25.32 21.36 25.56
N PRO A 659 -25.01 22.11 24.48
CA PRO A 659 -23.66 22.16 23.91
C PRO A 659 -22.69 22.82 24.90
N PHE A 660 -21.91 22.01 25.63
CA PHE A 660 -21.12 22.50 26.77
C PHE A 660 -20.14 23.60 26.38
N PHE A 661 -19.44 23.44 25.25
CA PHE A 661 -18.37 24.34 24.80
C PHE A 661 -18.83 25.60 24.06
N GLU A 662 -20.11 25.73 23.69
CA GLU A 662 -20.60 26.88 22.91
C GLU A 662 -20.59 28.18 23.74
N ASP A 663 -21.22 28.15 24.92
CA ASP A 663 -21.41 29.31 25.79
C ASP A 663 -20.60 29.20 27.08
N LEU A 664 -19.34 28.76 26.95
CA LEU A 664 -18.52 28.41 28.11
C LEU A 664 -17.92 29.67 28.75
N SER A 665 -18.29 29.96 30.00
CA SER A 665 -17.78 31.14 30.72
C SER A 665 -16.29 30.99 31.08
N SER A 666 -15.61 32.11 31.34
CA SER A 666 -14.19 32.11 31.76
C SER A 666 -13.96 31.28 33.04
N ASP A 667 -14.92 31.31 33.97
CA ASP A 667 -14.85 30.56 35.23
C ASP A 667 -15.04 29.06 34.99
N GLU A 668 -16.00 28.67 34.13
CA GLU A 668 -16.21 27.27 33.75
C GLU A 668 -15.04 26.70 32.95
N PHE A 669 -14.40 27.52 32.11
CA PHE A 669 -13.18 27.12 31.40
C PHE A 669 -12.05 26.83 32.37
N SER A 670 -11.82 27.73 33.32
CA SER A 670 -10.81 27.57 34.36
C SER A 670 -11.08 26.33 35.22
N LEU A 671 -12.35 26.05 35.51
CA LEU A 671 -12.78 24.87 36.24
C LEU A 671 -12.52 23.59 35.44
N PHE A 672 -12.85 23.58 34.15
CA PHE A 672 -12.58 22.45 33.25
C PHE A 672 -11.07 22.16 33.14
N GLN A 673 -10.24 23.19 32.97
CA GLN A 673 -8.78 23.05 32.97
C GLN A 673 -8.27 22.46 34.29
N THR A 674 -8.79 22.96 35.42
CA THR A 674 -8.44 22.45 36.75
C THR A 674 -8.87 20.99 36.90
N TYR A 675 -10.06 20.62 36.42
CA TYR A 675 -10.56 19.26 36.45
C TYR A 675 -9.65 18.31 35.66
N LEU A 676 -9.26 18.68 34.43
CA LEU A 676 -8.32 17.91 33.61
C LEU A 676 -6.98 17.71 34.31
N SER A 677 -6.42 18.76 34.91
CA SER A 677 -5.13 18.66 35.64
C SER A 677 -5.15 17.66 36.79
N LYS A 678 -6.35 17.41 37.37
CA LYS A 678 -6.55 16.45 38.46
C LYS A 678 -6.79 15.02 37.97
N LEU A 679 -7.09 14.82 36.68
CA LEU A 679 -7.37 13.52 36.10
C LEU A 679 -6.06 12.76 35.79
N THR A 680 -5.36 12.30 36.82
CA THR A 680 -4.11 11.54 36.66
C THR A 680 -4.40 10.08 36.32
N GLY A 681 -3.95 9.63 35.13
CA GLY A 681 -4.02 8.23 34.69
C GLY A 681 -5.43 7.71 34.34
N GLY A 682 -6.45 8.56 34.44
CA GLY A 682 -7.85 8.26 34.10
C GLY A 682 -8.16 8.43 32.62
N HIS A 683 -9.37 8.02 32.22
CA HIS A 683 -9.88 8.12 30.85
C HIS A 683 -11.26 8.75 30.86
N ILE A 684 -11.47 9.79 30.05
CA ILE A 684 -12.80 10.37 29.80
C ILE A 684 -13.41 9.76 28.53
N LEU A 685 -14.61 9.19 28.63
CA LEU A 685 -15.50 8.93 27.49
C LEU A 685 -16.57 10.02 27.44
N TRP A 686 -16.53 10.88 26.44
CA TRP A 686 -17.46 11.99 26.28
C TRP A 686 -18.63 11.60 25.38
N VAL A 687 -19.83 11.57 25.94
CA VAL A 687 -21.06 11.26 25.20
C VAL A 687 -21.64 12.56 24.65
N THR A 688 -21.88 12.61 23.34
CA THR A 688 -22.41 13.79 22.64
C THR A 688 -23.37 13.38 21.51
N LYS A 689 -23.95 14.36 20.81
CA LYS A 689 -24.85 14.12 19.66
C LYS A 689 -24.10 13.64 18.42
N SER A 690 -24.81 13.24 17.38
CA SER A 690 -24.20 12.96 16.07
C SER A 690 -23.68 14.25 15.41
N LEU A 691 -22.41 14.22 14.97
CA LEU A 691 -21.66 15.38 14.47
C LEU A 691 -20.94 15.09 13.15
N GLN A 692 -20.27 13.93 13.04
CA GLN A 692 -19.41 13.63 11.90
C GLN A 692 -20.11 12.80 10.82
N MET A 693 -21.08 11.96 11.19
CA MET A 693 -21.85 11.14 10.25
C MET A 693 -23.19 11.79 9.88
N ALA A 694 -23.91 12.34 10.85
CA ALA A 694 -25.18 13.04 10.65
C ALA A 694 -25.30 14.23 11.62
N CYS A 695 -24.87 15.41 11.19
CA CYS A 695 -24.89 16.59 12.05
C CYS A 695 -26.26 17.29 12.04
N GLU A 696 -26.96 17.29 13.16
CA GLU A 696 -28.17 18.11 13.35
C GLU A 696 -27.86 19.50 13.95
N ASP A 697 -26.94 19.56 14.91
CA ASP A 697 -26.58 20.80 15.62
C ASP A 697 -25.05 20.93 15.76
N PRO A 698 -24.39 21.77 14.95
CA PRO A 698 -22.94 21.86 14.92
C PRO A 698 -22.31 22.49 16.17
N ARG A 699 -23.10 23.11 17.06
CA ARG A 699 -22.59 23.75 18.30
C ARG A 699 -21.94 22.74 19.26
N PHE A 700 -22.32 21.48 19.16
CA PHE A 700 -21.72 20.37 19.91
C PHE A 700 -20.33 19.97 19.40
N ALA A 701 -19.92 20.40 18.19
CA ALA A 701 -18.72 19.88 17.52
C ALA A 701 -17.38 20.30 18.16
N LEU A 702 -17.38 21.36 18.98
CA LEU A 702 -16.18 21.88 19.65
C LEU A 702 -15.49 20.82 20.53
N VAL A 703 -16.22 19.82 21.02
CA VAL A 703 -15.64 18.71 21.80
C VAL A 703 -14.65 17.88 20.97
N LEU A 704 -14.86 17.71 19.67
CA LEU A 704 -14.00 16.89 18.82
C LEU A 704 -12.58 17.46 18.74
N GLY A 705 -12.48 18.78 18.51
CA GLY A 705 -11.21 19.50 18.50
C GLY A 705 -10.56 19.50 19.88
N THR A 706 -11.33 19.81 20.91
CA THR A 706 -10.86 19.84 22.31
C THR A 706 -10.29 18.49 22.74
N ALA A 707 -11.00 17.38 22.48
CA ALA A 707 -10.54 16.03 22.81
C ALA A 707 -9.24 15.67 22.07
N ARG A 708 -9.14 15.98 20.77
CA ARG A 708 -7.92 15.76 19.97
C ARG A 708 -6.74 16.55 20.53
N THR A 709 -6.94 17.81 20.89
CA THR A 709 -5.91 18.69 21.45
C THR A 709 -5.45 18.22 22.82
N ILE A 710 -6.37 17.88 23.73
CA ILE A 710 -6.05 17.36 25.07
C ILE A 710 -5.20 16.08 24.98
N ARG A 711 -5.56 15.16 24.08
CA ARG A 711 -4.77 13.93 23.86
C ARG A 711 -3.33 14.24 23.42
N GLN A 712 -3.13 15.25 22.58
CA GLN A 712 -1.80 15.61 22.05
C GLN A 712 -0.96 16.45 23.02
N GLU A 713 -1.57 17.44 23.68
CA GLU A 713 -0.85 18.39 24.53
C GLU A 713 -0.61 17.85 25.94
N MET A 714 -1.58 17.12 26.50
CA MET A 714 -1.56 16.68 27.89
C MET A 714 -1.34 15.16 28.06
N GLY A 715 -1.50 14.38 26.99
CA GLY A 715 -1.39 12.92 27.05
C GLY A 715 -2.51 12.23 27.83
N HIS A 716 -3.60 12.92 28.15
CA HIS A 716 -4.79 12.32 28.76
C HIS A 716 -5.58 11.51 27.74
N ASP A 717 -6.05 10.33 28.13
CA ASP A 717 -7.00 9.57 27.33
C ASP A 717 -8.37 10.25 27.39
N MET A 718 -8.84 10.76 26.25
CA MET A 718 -10.16 11.35 26.09
C MET A 718 -10.77 10.86 24.78
N SER A 719 -11.81 10.03 24.89
CA SER A 719 -12.58 9.52 23.76
C SER A 719 -13.91 10.25 23.61
N THR A 720 -14.45 10.28 22.39
CA THR A 720 -15.80 10.78 22.10
C THR A 720 -16.68 9.65 21.59
N LEU A 721 -17.93 9.65 22.03
CA LEU A 721 -19.00 8.81 21.52
C LEU A 721 -20.15 9.71 21.09
N GLU A 722 -20.31 9.80 19.77
CA GLU A 722 -21.45 10.45 19.15
C GLU A 722 -22.63 9.48 19.14
N ILE A 723 -23.81 9.93 19.59
CA ILE A 723 -25.04 9.14 19.59
C ILE A 723 -26.10 9.91 18.79
N ASP A 724 -26.64 9.25 17.77
CA ASP A 724 -27.73 9.77 16.93
C ASP A 724 -29.04 9.94 17.69
N ASN A 725 -29.43 8.93 18.48
CA ASN A 725 -30.66 8.94 19.27
C ASN A 725 -30.45 8.35 20.67
N LEU A 726 -30.67 9.17 21.71
CA LEU A 726 -30.60 8.78 23.12
C LEU A 726 -31.86 8.03 23.57
N ASN A 727 -32.21 6.95 22.88
CA ASN A 727 -33.30 6.05 23.25
C ASN A 727 -32.85 5.02 24.30
N SER A 728 -33.81 4.27 24.84
CA SER A 728 -33.52 3.10 25.68
C SER A 728 -32.86 2.02 24.82
N GLY A 729 -31.63 1.63 25.17
CA GLY A 729 -30.78 0.68 24.45
C GLY A 729 -29.42 1.25 24.07
N ALA A 730 -29.30 2.57 23.88
CA ALA A 730 -28.05 3.23 23.54
C ALA A 730 -26.98 3.09 24.66
N GLU A 731 -27.41 3.03 25.93
CA GLU A 731 -26.56 2.86 27.09
C GLU A 731 -25.72 1.57 27.04
N LYS A 732 -26.23 0.51 26.38
CA LYS A 732 -25.48 -0.73 26.18
C LYS A 732 -24.19 -0.49 25.42
N PHE A 733 -24.23 0.30 24.34
CA PHE A 733 -23.07 0.58 23.51
C PHE A 733 -22.04 1.45 24.22
N VAL A 734 -22.47 2.36 25.09
CA VAL A 734 -21.55 3.13 25.96
C VAL A 734 -20.69 2.17 26.78
N ILE A 735 -21.30 1.13 27.33
CA ILE A 735 -20.62 0.16 28.19
C ILE A 735 -19.71 -0.76 27.37
N GLU A 736 -20.17 -1.23 26.21
CA GLU A 736 -19.32 -2.03 25.31
C GLU A 736 -18.10 -1.24 24.82
N ILE A 737 -18.26 0.06 24.51
CA ILE A 737 -17.15 0.94 24.15
C ILE A 737 -16.21 1.14 25.35
N LEU A 738 -16.74 1.31 26.56
CA LEU A 738 -15.92 1.42 27.77
C LEU A 738 -15.05 0.18 27.99
N GLU A 739 -15.63 -1.01 27.81
CA GLU A 739 -14.93 -2.30 27.87
C GLU A 739 -13.87 -2.41 26.76
N LYS A 740 -14.21 -2.03 25.52
CA LYS A 740 -13.25 -1.98 24.42
C LYS A 740 -12.07 -1.07 24.75
N LEU A 741 -12.32 0.15 25.23
CA LEU A 741 -11.29 1.12 25.61
C LEU A 741 -10.36 0.57 26.71
N ARG A 742 -10.90 -0.15 27.69
CA ARG A 742 -10.11 -0.83 28.72
C ARG A 742 -9.19 -1.90 28.10
N THR A 743 -9.72 -2.76 27.22
CA THR A 743 -8.91 -3.79 26.55
C THR A 743 -7.81 -3.20 25.66
N GLN A 744 -8.07 -2.06 25.00
CA GLN A 744 -7.08 -1.34 24.21
C GLN A 744 -5.93 -0.80 25.10
N LYS A 745 -6.23 -0.30 26.29
CA LYS A 745 -5.23 0.19 27.25
C LYS A 745 -4.33 -0.92 27.78
N GLU A 746 -4.90 -2.11 28.00
CA GLU A 746 -4.14 -3.31 28.41
C GLU A 746 -3.24 -3.82 27.26
N ASN A 747 -3.69 -3.70 26.01
CA ASN A 747 -2.97 -4.13 24.82
C ASN A 747 -2.10 -3.01 24.20
N ARG A 748 -0.98 -2.69 24.87
CA ARG A 748 -0.04 -1.61 24.48
C ARG A 748 0.54 -1.70 23.07
N SER A 749 0.34 -2.82 22.36
CA SER A 749 0.84 -3.02 21.00
C SER A 749 0.00 -2.30 19.93
N LYS A 750 -1.26 -1.96 20.23
CA LYS A 750 -2.20 -1.32 19.29
C LYS A 750 -2.44 0.14 19.64
N LYS A 751 -2.61 0.98 18.61
CA LYS A 751 -3.10 2.35 18.81
C LYS A 751 -4.60 2.28 19.15
N PRO A 752 -5.04 2.89 20.26
CA PRO A 752 -6.44 2.90 20.65
C PRO A 752 -7.30 3.75 19.70
N ASP A 753 -8.59 3.40 19.66
CA ASP A 753 -9.61 4.20 19.01
C ASP A 753 -10.16 5.22 20.01
N TYR A 754 -10.26 6.48 19.60
CA TYR A 754 -10.73 7.56 20.47
C TYR A 754 -12.05 8.18 20.01
N GLU A 755 -12.52 7.90 18.81
CA GLU A 755 -13.70 8.56 18.25
C GLU A 755 -14.65 7.49 17.70
N PHE A 756 -15.84 7.44 18.27
CA PHE A 756 -16.89 6.46 17.98
C PHE A 756 -18.18 7.18 17.60
N ALA A 757 -18.93 6.60 16.67
CA ALA A 757 -20.25 7.09 16.31
C ALA A 757 -21.26 5.94 16.32
N LEU A 758 -22.27 6.03 17.19
CA LEU A 758 -23.44 5.17 17.18
C LEU A 758 -24.46 5.77 16.22
N GLN A 759 -24.72 5.04 15.14
CA GLN A 759 -25.67 5.42 14.10
C GLN A 759 -26.53 4.19 13.76
N ASP A 760 -27.85 4.34 13.87
CA ASP A 760 -28.84 3.31 13.55
C ASP A 760 -28.55 1.96 14.26
N GLY A 761 -28.16 2.03 15.55
CA GLY A 761 -27.86 0.85 16.36
C GLY A 761 -26.54 0.15 16.02
N THR A 762 -25.67 0.77 15.22
CA THR A 762 -24.34 0.25 14.88
C THR A 762 -23.26 1.25 15.28
N VAL A 763 -22.24 0.77 16.00
CA VAL A 763 -21.07 1.58 16.35
C VAL A 763 -20.08 1.59 15.18
N HIS A 764 -19.62 2.78 14.80
CA HIS A 764 -18.68 3.02 13.73
C HIS A 764 -17.37 3.60 14.27
N VAL A 765 -16.28 3.34 13.55
CA VAL A 765 -14.97 3.96 13.77
C VAL A 765 -14.47 4.64 12.50
N GLY A 766 -13.82 5.79 12.66
CA GLY A 766 -13.31 6.61 11.58
C GLY A 766 -11.88 6.25 11.16
N ARG A 767 -11.60 6.22 9.85
CA ARG A 767 -10.25 6.12 9.28
C ARG A 767 -10.08 7.10 8.13
N TYR A 768 -8.92 7.74 8.05
CA TYR A 768 -8.59 8.58 6.90
C TYR A 768 -8.16 7.71 5.71
N ALA A 769 -8.99 7.69 4.67
CA ALA A 769 -8.66 7.10 3.38
C ALA A 769 -7.87 8.11 2.56
N TRP A 770 -6.61 7.78 2.29
CA TRP A 770 -5.71 8.62 1.51
C TRP A 770 -5.91 8.40 0.01
N SER A 771 -5.73 9.46 -0.76
CA SER A 771 -5.95 9.47 -2.20
C SER A 771 -5.01 10.42 -2.92
N PHE A 772 -4.81 10.18 -4.21
CA PHE A 772 -3.99 11.02 -5.04
C PHE A 772 -4.79 12.25 -5.49
N LEU A 773 -4.18 13.44 -5.36
CA LEU A 773 -4.84 14.69 -5.74
C LEU A 773 -5.22 14.69 -7.23
N LYS A 774 -4.39 14.08 -8.09
CA LYS A 774 -4.68 13.91 -9.52
C LYS A 774 -5.96 13.13 -9.79
N GLN A 775 -6.32 12.14 -8.97
CA GLN A 775 -7.58 11.39 -9.13
C GLN A 775 -8.80 12.27 -8.83
N HIS A 776 -8.70 13.13 -7.81
CA HIS A 776 -9.75 14.10 -7.49
C HIS A 776 -9.85 15.20 -8.54
N ALA A 777 -8.71 15.71 -9.01
CA ALA A 777 -8.65 16.69 -10.10
C ALA A 777 -9.20 16.10 -11.40
N ALA A 778 -8.85 14.86 -11.77
CA ALA A 778 -9.35 14.16 -12.94
C ALA A 778 -10.88 13.95 -12.90
N ALA A 779 -11.42 13.63 -11.72
CA ALA A 779 -12.86 13.54 -11.49
C ALA A 779 -13.56 14.91 -11.60
N ALA A 780 -12.90 16.00 -11.19
CA ALA A 780 -13.39 17.37 -11.31
C ALA A 780 -13.26 17.95 -12.74
N THR A 781 -12.26 17.54 -13.53
CA THR A 781 -12.04 17.95 -14.93
C THR A 781 -12.92 17.24 -15.97
N LYS A 782 -14.08 16.74 -15.57
CA LYS A 782 -15.19 16.46 -16.51
C LYS A 782 -15.85 17.76 -17.02
N THR A 783 -15.11 18.86 -17.08
CA THR A 783 -15.51 20.13 -17.67
C THR A 783 -15.09 20.17 -19.14
N LEU A 784 -16.06 20.51 -20.00
CA LEU A 784 -15.84 20.77 -21.43
C LEU A 784 -15.02 22.05 -21.58
N GLY A 785 -13.76 21.94 -22.01
CA GLY A 785 -12.88 23.07 -22.30
C GLY A 785 -11.86 22.72 -23.40
N PRO A 786 -11.29 23.72 -24.09
CA PRO A 786 -10.34 23.51 -25.18
C PRO A 786 -9.10 22.77 -24.68
N ARG A 787 -8.66 21.76 -25.44
CA ARG A 787 -7.50 20.93 -25.09
C ARG A 787 -6.34 21.20 -26.03
N VAL A 788 -5.14 21.25 -25.48
CA VAL A 788 -3.87 21.37 -26.21
C VAL A 788 -3.00 20.15 -25.95
N VAL A 789 -2.17 19.77 -26.93
CA VAL A 789 -1.18 18.70 -26.75
C VAL A 789 0.04 19.30 -26.07
N ASP A 790 0.42 18.75 -24.93
CA ASP A 790 1.60 19.14 -24.16
C ASP A 790 2.57 17.96 -24.00
N ILE A 791 3.85 18.25 -23.77
CA ILE A 791 4.92 17.26 -23.57
C ILE A 791 5.47 17.46 -22.16
N ASP A 792 5.14 16.56 -21.23
CA ASP A 792 5.59 16.65 -19.84
C ASP A 792 7.13 16.47 -19.71
N THR A 793 7.75 15.71 -20.62
CA THR A 793 9.22 15.57 -20.68
C THR A 793 9.74 15.71 -22.11
N HIS A 794 10.39 16.85 -22.40
CA HIS A 794 11.06 17.07 -23.69
C HIS A 794 12.07 15.96 -24.01
N GLY A 795 11.88 15.30 -25.15
CA GLY A 795 12.72 14.18 -25.61
C GLY A 795 12.16 12.79 -25.33
N VAL A 796 11.04 12.66 -24.61
CA VAL A 796 10.34 11.39 -24.37
C VAL A 796 8.92 11.49 -24.94
N LEU A 797 8.72 10.94 -26.14
CA LEU A 797 7.44 11.00 -26.86
C LEU A 797 6.27 10.37 -26.09
N GLU A 798 6.54 9.39 -25.22
CA GLU A 798 5.53 8.73 -24.40
C GLU A 798 4.90 9.67 -23.35
N THR A 799 5.46 10.86 -23.14
CA THR A 799 4.94 11.87 -22.20
C THR A 799 4.03 12.90 -22.85
N LEU A 800 3.62 12.68 -24.10
CA LEU A 800 2.59 13.46 -24.78
C LEU A 800 1.24 13.29 -24.08
N THR A 801 0.67 14.38 -23.59
CA THR A 801 -0.64 14.38 -22.91
C THR A 801 -1.53 15.50 -23.43
N TRP A 802 -2.85 15.32 -23.27
CA TRP A 802 -3.82 16.39 -23.51
C TRP A 802 -3.99 17.21 -22.24
N ALA A 803 -3.59 18.47 -22.28
CA ALA A 803 -3.80 19.46 -21.22
C ALA A 803 -4.97 20.38 -21.56
N LEU A 804 -5.58 21.01 -20.55
CA LEU A 804 -6.50 22.12 -20.78
C LEU A 804 -5.69 23.33 -21.23
N GLY A 805 -6.10 24.00 -22.30
CA GLY A 805 -5.42 25.22 -22.75
C GLY A 805 -5.63 26.36 -21.76
N ASP A 806 -4.58 27.18 -21.53
CA ASP A 806 -4.60 28.35 -20.62
C ASP A 806 -5.55 29.48 -21.07
N THR A 807 -6.26 29.30 -22.19
CA THR A 807 -7.14 30.29 -22.79
C THR A 807 -8.58 29.83 -22.72
N VAL A 808 -9.26 30.13 -21.62
CA VAL A 808 -10.70 30.38 -21.65
C VAL A 808 -10.88 31.89 -21.64
N PRO A 809 -11.12 32.55 -22.78
CA PRO A 809 -11.54 33.95 -22.76
C PRO A 809 -12.83 34.02 -21.95
N GLN A 810 -12.87 34.85 -20.90
CA GLN A 810 -14.06 34.96 -20.04
C GLN A 810 -15.27 35.59 -20.75
N GLN A 811 -15.10 36.12 -21.97
CA GLN A 811 -16.15 36.48 -22.94
C GLN A 811 -15.47 36.82 -24.26
N MET A 812 -15.99 36.32 -25.39
CA MET A 812 -15.56 36.74 -26.73
C MET A 812 -16.05 38.18 -26.96
N GLY A 813 -15.15 39.09 -27.36
CA GLY A 813 -15.54 40.42 -27.86
C GLY A 813 -16.23 40.34 -29.22
N GLU A 814 -16.90 41.42 -29.63
CA GLU A 814 -17.63 41.48 -30.92
C GLU A 814 -16.74 41.26 -32.15
N GLU A 815 -15.42 41.48 -32.03
CA GLU A 815 -14.44 41.30 -33.11
C GLU A 815 -13.61 40.01 -32.98
N ASP A 816 -13.87 39.17 -31.98
CA ASP A 816 -13.11 37.94 -31.78
C ASP A 816 -13.60 36.80 -32.69
N VAL A 817 -12.66 35.98 -33.17
CA VAL A 817 -12.94 34.84 -34.04
C VAL A 817 -12.57 33.54 -33.32
N GLU A 818 -13.57 32.67 -33.12
CA GLU A 818 -13.36 31.32 -32.60
C GLU A 818 -13.05 30.37 -33.75
N VAL A 819 -11.99 29.57 -33.60
CA VAL A 819 -11.56 28.60 -34.62
C VAL A 819 -11.69 27.19 -34.05
N ASP A 820 -12.63 26.42 -34.60
CA ASP A 820 -12.79 24.99 -34.31
C ASP A 820 -11.74 24.18 -35.10
N ILE A 821 -10.69 23.76 -34.39
CA ILE A 821 -9.54 23.06 -34.98
C ILE A 821 -9.92 21.60 -35.27
N LYS A 822 -10.09 21.25 -36.55
CA LYS A 822 -10.36 19.86 -36.99
C LYS A 822 -9.10 19.01 -37.16
N TYR A 823 -7.99 19.63 -37.54
CA TYR A 823 -6.72 18.95 -37.81
C TYR A 823 -5.54 19.85 -37.39
N VAL A 824 -4.49 19.23 -36.85
CA VAL A 824 -3.22 19.90 -36.52
C VAL A 824 -2.08 19.14 -37.20
N GLY A 825 -1.35 19.81 -38.09
CA GLY A 825 -0.16 19.24 -38.73
C GLY A 825 1.09 19.42 -37.86
N LEU A 826 1.85 18.34 -37.65
CA LEU A 826 3.16 18.40 -36.98
C LEU A 826 4.22 18.90 -37.97
N ASN A 827 5.09 19.82 -37.54
CA ASN A 827 6.21 20.33 -38.34
C ASN A 827 7.56 20.13 -37.61
N PHE A 828 8.68 20.15 -38.35
CA PHE A 828 10.03 19.96 -37.80
C PHE A 828 10.47 21.01 -36.75
N ARG A 829 9.81 22.17 -36.67
CA ARG A 829 10.06 23.20 -35.65
C ARG A 829 9.38 22.91 -34.31
N VAL A 830 8.31 22.11 -34.31
CA VAL A 830 7.70 21.56 -33.09
C VAL A 830 8.63 20.45 -32.60
N ARG A 831 9.50 20.76 -31.63
CA ARG A 831 10.60 19.91 -31.14
C ARG A 831 10.16 18.48 -30.83
N VAL A 832 10.34 17.61 -31.81
CA VAL A 832 10.41 16.15 -31.68
C VAL A 832 11.75 15.77 -32.33
N LEU A 833 12.77 15.51 -31.50
CA LEU A 833 13.98 14.69 -31.74
C LEU A 833 15.18 15.25 -30.93
N PRO A 834 15.67 14.56 -29.88
CA PRO A 834 17.07 14.57 -29.54
C PRO A 834 17.78 13.45 -30.32
N SER A 835 18.97 13.76 -30.86
CA SER A 835 19.95 12.85 -31.50
C SER A 835 19.80 12.53 -33.00
N MET A 836 20.45 13.34 -33.85
CA MET A 836 21.42 12.88 -34.86
C MET A 836 22.26 14.08 -35.34
N PRO A 837 23.60 14.03 -35.32
CA PRO A 837 24.44 14.88 -36.16
C PRO A 837 24.54 14.23 -37.55
N HIS A 838 24.47 15.03 -38.60
CA HIS A 838 24.53 14.68 -40.04
C HIS A 838 23.19 14.37 -40.71
N LEU A 839 22.64 15.36 -41.42
CA LEU A 839 22.27 15.27 -42.83
C LEU A 839 21.86 16.66 -43.35
N TYR A 840 22.60 17.13 -44.37
CA TYR A 840 22.19 18.18 -45.29
C TYR A 840 21.09 17.64 -46.21
N ASP A 841 20.16 18.50 -46.62
CA ASP A 841 19.20 18.40 -47.74
C ASP A 841 18.60 17.02 -48.10
N CYS A 842 17.27 16.88 -47.99
CA CYS A 842 16.40 16.42 -49.10
C CYS A 842 14.90 16.44 -48.76
N GLN A 843 14.13 16.55 -49.85
CA GLN A 843 12.71 16.89 -49.97
C GLN A 843 11.71 15.81 -49.52
N VAL A 844 10.51 16.31 -49.17
CA VAL A 844 9.17 15.74 -49.28
C VAL A 844 9.04 14.43 -50.08
N LEU A 845 8.30 13.44 -49.54
CA LEU A 845 7.30 12.68 -50.28
C LEU A 845 6.32 11.98 -49.31
N THR A 846 5.04 12.27 -49.52
CA THR A 846 3.84 11.67 -48.93
C THR A 846 3.69 10.18 -49.22
N LYS A 847 3.13 9.44 -48.26
CA LYS A 847 2.00 8.53 -48.50
C LYS A 847 1.13 8.42 -47.25
#